data_AF-A0A6I6A710-F1
#
_entry.id   AF-A0A6I6A710-F1
#
_cell.length_a   1.000
_cell.length_b   1.000
_cell.length_c   1.000
_cell.angle_alpha   90.00
_cell.angle_beta   90.00
_cell.angle_gamma   90.00
#
_symmetry.space_group_name_H-M   'P 1'
#
loop_
_entity.id
_entity.type
_entity.pdbx_description
1 polymer ?
#
loop_
_entity_poly.entity_id
_entity_poly.type
_entity_poly.pdbx_seq_one_letter_code
_entity_poly.pdbx_strand_id
1 'polypeptide(L)'
;MNEQEIFIAALEIEDLQQRAAYLDQVCGEDRQLREQVAALLNETEQSGEFLGVPVLEQMRRSSEATRVAGEDAGAQPGLNDLDLGFLQPATEAGSLGALGHYDIQDLIGRGGCGIVFKAFDQRLHRIVAIKVMTPAMAATSPARKRFLREARATAAIRHENVVNIYAVEEAPLPFLVMEYIDGKTLQQMIDDNGPLDLTTIVKFGRMIADGLEAAHLQGLIHRDIKPGNILIESGTGRVKITDFGLARAADDASRSQSGIIAGTPMYMSPEQVQGLKLDRKSDLFSLGSVLYVMCSGRPPFRAPSTLAVLKRVVDEEPRSIREIIPEVPDWLVAIIRQLHEKDPDHRFQSAQDVAERLAGGAEAAVPMRQTRDESTSAKLKKLRQSRLSWMKVAAILIVLLSSFGFTDATGITRLHSTVIRYFSPEGTLVIEVEDPGVSVSIDGQELVIKGTGVEELRLKPGQYQFEATKGGEVLKRELITVTRDGREVVRVSREVPLSAAPTKRSTTEVSLPDQFENQLGMNFIKVPAGSAYLGGYGGLAGWEHVSFSQDIYMGACEVTQREWLAVVGKNHSHFSAEGAGKAAIASLSVEQQGDLPVESVSCFDIQYFIDVLNDKYADQGWIYRLPTRVEWEYACRVGPRGTYSNGSHDFYLKKPVDQLLTGEANIDFGLNRTQEVGYYSANRLGLHDMHGNVSEWCLGVKTPEGQQEYVQCGGSWQQSSNRCRAIDYRKEPPGLVSIKAGFRLVRVRADMPPPEIRIEIPPEQRSSLEWVVLHGGNVTVFVGDQRVEVSPGGTLPEEITFLHAVDLKGIRLLNAENVENLRNTPRVRNAVFVGASVDDLVFARLMSFPGITYLSNLNAEGASISDQAVAELRHLTDHFFGLILSETKISAEGLKQMRYLSNHGVLLKECRNIDDAACRVLAETPRWVWLGLSGTRVTDAGLEELHVCKKLVAIDVVRCPVTEGGVRKLAAALPRCRIEWDGGFIEPVSGK
;
A
#
# COMPACT_ATOMS: atom_id res chain seq x y z
N MET A 1 29.38 28.72 16.60
CA MET A 1 28.41 28.08 15.69
C MET A 1 27.15 27.78 16.49
N ASN A 2 25.99 27.72 15.86
CA ASN A 2 24.77 27.22 16.50
C ASN A 2 24.71 25.67 16.47
N GLU A 3 23.80 25.08 17.24
CA GLU A 3 23.59 23.62 17.34
C GLU A 3 23.51 22.94 15.96
N GLN A 4 22.76 23.54 15.03
CA GLN A 4 22.50 23.01 13.70
C GLN A 4 23.74 23.06 12.78
N GLU A 5 24.54 24.14 12.87
CA GLU A 5 25.83 24.27 12.18
C GLU A 5 26.85 23.24 12.70
N ILE A 6 26.93 23.02 14.01
CA ILE A 6 27.86 22.06 14.62
C ILE A 6 27.46 20.62 14.25
N PHE A 7 26.17 20.32 14.29
CA PHE A 7 25.60 19.04 13.88
C PHE A 7 25.91 18.70 12.41
N ILE A 8 25.67 19.63 11.48
CA ILE A 8 25.95 19.43 10.05
C ILE A 8 27.45 19.22 9.80
N ALA A 9 28.31 20.05 10.39
CA ALA A 9 29.76 19.90 10.24
C ALA A 9 30.32 18.63 10.89
N ALA A 10 29.70 18.12 11.96
CA ALA A 10 30.08 16.87 12.58
C ALA A 10 29.64 15.63 11.76
N LEU A 11 28.51 15.69 11.04
CA LEU A 11 28.06 14.62 10.15
C LEU A 11 29.04 14.35 8.99
N GLU A 12 29.77 15.36 8.52
CA GLU A 12 30.76 15.23 7.44
C GLU A 12 32.08 14.55 7.89
N ILE A 13 32.26 14.29 9.19
CA ILE A 13 33.46 13.65 9.74
C ILE A 13 33.19 12.15 9.92
N GLU A 14 33.71 11.31 9.02
CA GLU A 14 33.48 9.85 9.03
C GLU A 14 34.15 9.12 10.22
N ASP A 15 35.30 9.60 10.71
CA ASP A 15 36.01 8.98 11.83
C ASP A 15 35.42 9.42 13.18
N LEU A 16 34.93 8.45 13.96
CA LEU A 16 34.24 8.70 15.23
C LEU A 16 35.12 9.32 16.32
N GLN A 17 36.43 9.06 16.33
CA GLN A 17 37.35 9.68 17.31
C GLN A 17 37.64 11.13 16.93
N GLN A 18 37.82 11.42 15.63
CA GLN A 18 37.96 12.77 15.11
C GLN A 18 36.67 13.58 15.30
N ARG A 19 35.50 12.97 15.08
CA ARG A 19 34.20 13.62 15.32
C ARG A 19 33.99 13.94 16.80
N ALA A 20 34.31 13.02 17.71
CA ALA A 20 34.25 13.28 19.15
C ALA A 20 35.15 14.45 19.56
N ALA A 21 36.41 14.45 19.11
CA ALA A 21 37.38 15.52 19.36
C ALA A 21 36.96 16.87 18.76
N TYR A 22 36.36 16.87 17.56
CA TYR A 22 35.77 18.06 16.95
C TYR A 22 34.65 18.65 17.83
N LEU A 23 33.74 17.79 18.33
CA LEU A 23 32.67 18.21 19.25
C LEU A 23 33.22 18.72 20.59
N ASP A 24 34.33 18.18 21.10
CA ASP A 24 34.98 18.69 22.32
C ASP A 24 35.58 20.08 22.07
N GLN A 25 36.23 20.26 20.92
CA GLN A 25 36.83 21.54 20.53
C GLN A 25 35.80 22.64 20.24
N VAL A 26 34.65 22.30 19.64
CA VAL A 26 33.66 23.29 19.17
C VAL A 26 32.56 23.59 20.20
N CYS A 27 32.19 22.65 21.07
CA CYS A 27 31.27 22.92 22.18
C CYS A 27 32.00 23.46 23.43
N GLY A 28 33.28 23.14 23.61
CA GLY A 28 34.08 23.62 24.74
C GLY A 28 33.54 23.12 26.09
N GLU A 29 33.36 24.03 27.05
CA GLU A 29 32.77 23.71 28.35
C GLU A 29 31.22 23.67 28.34
N ASP A 30 30.56 23.98 27.20
CA ASP A 30 29.10 23.84 27.08
C ASP A 30 28.70 22.37 26.90
N ARG A 31 28.62 21.71 28.05
CA ARG A 31 28.27 20.30 28.18
C ARG A 31 26.84 20.00 27.71
N GLN A 32 25.91 20.96 27.85
CA GLN A 32 24.53 20.77 27.45
C GLN A 32 24.41 20.81 25.92
N LEU A 33 25.03 21.80 25.27
CA LEU A 33 25.09 21.86 23.81
C LEU A 33 25.81 20.64 23.21
N ARG A 34 26.88 20.16 23.85
CA ARG A 34 27.56 18.91 23.44
C ARG A 34 26.65 17.70 23.55
N GLU A 35 25.92 17.54 24.65
CA GLU A 35 25.01 16.41 24.87
C GLU A 35 23.81 16.47 23.90
N GLN A 36 23.31 17.66 23.55
CA GLN A 36 22.26 17.85 22.53
C GLN A 36 22.74 17.47 21.11
N VAL A 37 23.88 18.01 20.65
CA VAL A 37 24.43 17.66 19.32
C VAL A 37 24.81 16.17 19.25
N ALA A 38 25.33 15.59 20.34
CA ALA A 38 25.63 14.16 20.40
C ALA A 38 24.35 13.29 20.34
N ALA A 39 23.24 13.72 20.97
CA ALA A 39 21.96 13.05 20.86
C ALA A 39 21.43 13.09 19.41
N LEU A 40 21.44 14.26 18.76
CA LEU A 40 21.03 14.41 17.35
C LEU A 40 21.87 13.55 16.40
N LEU A 41 23.19 13.47 16.63
CA LEU A 41 24.07 12.59 15.85
C LEU A 41 23.72 11.12 16.06
N ASN A 42 23.52 10.68 17.31
CA ASN A 42 23.16 9.30 17.65
C ASN A 42 21.80 8.89 17.07
N GLU A 43 20.78 9.76 17.15
CA GLU A 43 19.48 9.56 16.48
C GLU A 43 19.62 9.50 14.95
N THR A 44 20.53 10.28 14.37
CA THR A 44 20.79 10.29 12.92
C THR A 44 21.57 9.05 12.47
N GLU A 45 22.48 8.52 13.27
CA GLU A 45 23.21 7.28 12.98
C GLU A 45 22.32 6.04 13.16
N GLN A 46 21.44 6.02 14.17
CA GLN A 46 20.39 5.00 14.31
C GLN A 46 19.37 5.06 13.16
N SER A 47 19.01 6.26 12.71
CA SER A 47 18.23 6.45 11.48
C SER A 47 19.01 5.98 10.24
N GLY A 48 20.35 6.07 10.26
CA GLY A 48 21.24 5.64 9.19
C GLY A 48 21.28 4.13 8.97
N GLU A 49 21.33 3.35 10.06
CA GLU A 49 21.28 1.87 9.98
C GLU A 49 19.95 1.37 9.36
N PHE A 50 18.85 2.13 9.47
CA PHE A 50 17.53 1.74 8.98
C PHE A 50 17.44 1.54 7.46
N LEU A 51 18.29 2.21 6.65
CA LEU A 51 18.16 2.27 5.19
C LEU A 51 19.37 1.77 4.38
N GLY A 52 20.44 1.34 5.05
CA GLY A 52 21.56 0.65 4.40
C GLY A 52 21.27 -0.80 4.05
N VAL A 53 20.60 -1.52 4.95
CA VAL A 53 20.48 -2.99 4.98
C VAL A 53 19.28 -3.49 4.15
N PRO A 54 19.41 -4.55 3.33
CA PRO A 54 18.26 -5.20 2.69
C PRO A 54 17.24 -5.75 3.70
N VAL A 55 15.95 -5.79 3.34
CA VAL A 55 14.89 -6.34 4.21
C VAL A 55 15.20 -7.77 4.66
N LEU A 56 15.76 -8.60 3.78
CA LEU A 56 16.19 -9.97 4.07
C LEU A 56 17.30 -10.06 5.14
N GLU A 57 18.07 -8.99 5.32
CA GLU A 57 19.23 -8.93 6.23
C GLU A 57 18.91 -8.16 7.53
N GLN A 58 17.91 -7.28 7.52
CA GLN A 58 17.19 -6.90 8.75
C GLN A 58 16.46 -8.12 9.33
N MET A 59 15.75 -8.89 8.49
CA MET A 59 15.19 -10.20 8.86
C MET A 59 16.28 -11.15 9.37
N ARG A 60 17.50 -11.13 8.81
CA ARG A 60 18.63 -11.93 9.29
C ARG A 60 19.10 -11.49 10.68
N ARG A 61 19.28 -10.20 10.95
CA ARG A 61 19.62 -9.70 12.30
C ARG A 61 18.56 -10.07 13.35
N SER A 62 17.26 -10.03 13.02
CA SER A 62 16.20 -10.54 13.91
C SER A 62 16.15 -12.07 13.98
N SER A 63 16.59 -12.78 12.94
CA SER A 63 16.70 -14.25 12.93
C SER A 63 17.89 -14.75 13.74
N GLU A 64 19.00 -14.01 13.79
CA GLU A 64 20.17 -14.35 14.59
C GLU A 64 19.91 -14.19 16.10
N ALA A 65 18.84 -13.48 16.49
CA ALA A 65 18.29 -13.49 17.85
C ALA A 65 17.38 -14.71 18.17
N THR A 66 16.98 -15.52 17.17
CA THR A 66 15.96 -16.57 17.34
C THR A 66 16.32 -17.94 16.72
N ARG A 67 17.36 -18.04 15.88
CA ARG A 67 17.81 -19.29 15.24
C ARG A 67 18.67 -20.15 16.18
N VAL A 68 18.07 -20.64 17.26
CA VAL A 68 18.41 -21.93 17.86
C VAL A 68 17.41 -22.94 17.28
N ALA A 69 17.93 -23.99 16.61
CA ALA A 69 17.16 -24.87 15.72
C ALA A 69 16.54 -24.14 14.51
N GLY A 70 16.20 -24.84 13.41
CA GLY A 70 16.35 -26.27 13.15
C GLY A 70 15.27 -26.76 12.20
N GLU A 71 15.29 -26.18 11.00
CA GLU A 71 14.65 -26.60 9.75
C GLU A 71 13.77 -27.85 9.76
N ASP A 72 12.47 -27.67 9.45
CA ASP A 72 11.93 -28.34 8.25
C ASP A 72 10.76 -27.55 7.60
N ALA A 73 10.54 -27.81 6.32
CA ALA A 73 9.40 -27.49 5.45
C ALA A 73 8.42 -26.33 5.80
N GLY A 74 8.70 -25.15 5.23
CA GLY A 74 7.75 -24.48 4.32
C GLY A 74 6.40 -23.98 4.85
N ALA A 75 6.39 -22.81 5.49
CA ALA A 75 5.22 -21.93 5.59
C ALA A 75 5.61 -20.47 5.33
N GLN A 76 4.96 -19.83 4.35
CA GLN A 76 4.96 -18.36 4.24
C GLN A 76 3.99 -17.78 5.27
N PRO A 77 4.21 -16.54 5.78
CA PRO A 77 3.42 -16.02 6.90
C PRO A 77 1.93 -15.93 6.56
N GLY A 78 1.10 -16.44 7.47
CA GLY A 78 -0.34 -16.14 7.47
C GLY A 78 -0.54 -14.61 7.51
N LEU A 79 -1.41 -13.94 6.73
CA LEU A 79 -2.64 -14.41 6.12
C LEU A 79 -3.72 -14.71 7.20
N ASN A 80 -3.71 -14.03 8.35
CA ASN A 80 -4.26 -14.65 9.57
C ASN A 80 -4.85 -13.70 10.66
N ASP A 81 -5.08 -12.43 10.30
CA ASP A 81 -5.78 -11.40 11.11
C ASP A 81 -6.89 -10.72 10.26
N LEU A 82 -7.77 -11.48 9.58
CA LEU A 82 -8.12 -11.17 8.18
C LEU A 82 -9.66 -11.26 7.76
N ASP A 83 -10.36 -10.13 7.64
CA ASP A 83 -11.84 -9.87 7.83
C ASP A 83 -13.00 -10.62 7.11
N LEU A 84 -12.78 -11.72 6.41
CA LEU A 84 -13.58 -12.37 5.34
C LEU A 84 -15.14 -12.46 5.22
N GLY A 85 -15.97 -11.68 5.88
CA GLY A 85 -17.44 -11.86 5.95
C GLY A 85 -18.29 -10.80 5.27
N PHE A 86 -18.56 -10.99 3.99
CA PHE A 86 -19.09 -9.91 3.15
C PHE A 86 -19.61 -10.38 1.77
N LEU A 87 -20.50 -11.37 1.80
CA LEU A 87 -20.40 -12.59 0.98
C LEU A 87 -21.71 -13.43 0.87
N GLN A 88 -21.87 -14.45 -0.02
CA GLN A 88 -22.89 -15.57 -0.05
C GLN A 88 -22.13 -16.89 0.08
N PRO A 89 -22.61 -17.98 0.72
CA PRO A 89 -21.75 -19.13 1.04
C PRO A 89 -21.26 -19.84 -0.21
N ALA A 90 -20.13 -20.54 -0.09
CA ALA A 90 -19.61 -21.47 -1.09
C ALA A 90 -20.71 -22.25 -1.82
N THR A 91 -20.81 -22.09 -3.14
CA THR A 91 -21.72 -22.89 -3.95
C THR A 91 -21.08 -24.23 -4.35
N GLU A 92 -19.75 -24.33 -4.36
CA GLU A 92 -18.99 -25.58 -4.41
C GLU A 92 -18.16 -25.77 -3.12
N ALA A 93 -17.94 -27.03 -2.70
CA ALA A 93 -17.20 -27.32 -1.46
C ALA A 93 -15.68 -27.30 -1.67
N GLY A 94 -14.93 -26.71 -0.73
CA GLY A 94 -13.47 -26.59 -0.82
C GLY A 94 -13.01 -25.36 -1.60
N SER A 95 -13.90 -24.75 -2.39
CA SER A 95 -13.87 -23.29 -2.53
C SER A 95 -13.89 -22.68 -1.14
N LEU A 96 -13.17 -21.57 -1.03
CA LEU A 96 -13.28 -20.64 0.06
C LEU A 96 -14.78 -20.29 0.14
N GLY A 97 -15.39 -19.77 -0.96
CA GLY A 97 -16.83 -19.90 -1.25
C GLY A 97 -17.36 -18.93 -2.33
N ALA A 98 -18.60 -18.39 -2.31
CA ALA A 98 -19.19 -17.56 -3.39
C ALA A 98 -19.19 -16.00 -3.28
N LEU A 99 -18.91 -15.30 -4.37
CA LEU A 99 -19.75 -14.17 -4.75
C LEU A 99 -20.29 -14.46 -6.17
N GLY A 100 -20.45 -13.44 -7.02
CA GLY A 100 -21.45 -13.20 -8.09
C GLY A 100 -22.29 -14.30 -8.63
N HIS A 101 -21.57 -15.36 -8.88
CA HIS A 101 -21.82 -16.60 -9.52
C HIS A 101 -20.42 -17.17 -9.75
N TYR A 102 -19.51 -17.01 -8.78
CA TYR A 102 -18.13 -17.43 -8.87
C TYR A 102 -17.56 -17.62 -7.46
N ASP A 103 -16.64 -18.57 -7.32
CA ASP A 103 -16.21 -19.09 -6.01
C ASP A 103 -14.71 -18.86 -5.69
N ILE A 104 -14.30 -18.12 -4.65
CA ILE A 104 -12.86 -17.90 -4.34
C ILE A 104 -12.25 -19.24 -3.93
N GLN A 105 -10.98 -19.45 -4.29
CA GLN A 105 -10.14 -20.61 -4.01
C GLN A 105 -8.82 -20.29 -3.26
N ASP A 106 -8.19 -19.10 -3.42
CA ASP A 106 -6.97 -18.70 -2.67
C ASP A 106 -6.84 -17.17 -2.40
N LEU A 107 -5.93 -16.76 -1.48
CA LEU A 107 -5.26 -15.43 -1.44
C LEU A 107 -4.32 -15.27 -2.64
N ILE A 108 -4.14 -14.05 -3.17
CA ILE A 108 -2.88 -13.63 -3.84
C ILE A 108 -2.23 -12.24 -3.48
N GLY A 109 -2.62 -11.45 -2.44
CA GLY A 109 -1.65 -10.59 -1.67
C GLY A 109 -1.92 -9.09 -1.26
N ARG A 110 -0.99 -8.50 -0.45
CA ARG A 110 -0.93 -7.11 0.15
C ARG A 110 -0.27 -5.98 -0.64
N GLY A 111 -0.57 -4.77 -0.17
CA GLY A 111 -0.13 -3.41 -0.50
C GLY A 111 -0.72 -2.43 0.54
N GLY A 112 -1.04 -1.18 0.18
CA GLY A 112 -1.63 -0.19 1.11
C GLY A 112 -3.16 -0.11 1.11
N CYS A 113 -3.79 -0.67 0.08
CA CYS A 113 -5.09 -0.19 -0.36
C CYS A 113 -6.19 -1.24 -0.57
N GLY A 114 -6.00 -2.57 -0.49
CA GLY A 114 -7.13 -3.55 -0.58
C GLY A 114 -7.12 -5.04 -0.10
N ILE A 115 -7.03 -6.08 -0.96
CA ILE A 115 -6.44 -7.47 -0.91
C ILE A 115 -6.63 -8.08 -2.35
N VAL A 116 -5.98 -9.18 -2.79
CA VAL A 116 -6.19 -9.85 -4.13
C VAL A 116 -6.54 -11.35 -4.03
N PHE A 117 -7.31 -11.92 -4.98
CA PHE A 117 -7.79 -13.33 -5.03
C PHE A 117 -7.75 -14.07 -6.37
N LYS A 118 -8.10 -15.36 -6.29
CA LYS A 118 -8.30 -16.38 -7.33
C LYS A 118 -9.62 -17.14 -7.11
N ALA A 119 -10.56 -17.15 -8.05
CA ALA A 119 -11.89 -17.78 -7.94
C ALA A 119 -12.34 -18.55 -9.19
N PHE A 120 -13.45 -19.28 -9.12
CA PHE A 120 -14.07 -20.05 -10.21
C PHE A 120 -15.46 -19.53 -10.61
N ASP A 121 -15.57 -18.90 -11.79
CA ASP A 121 -16.80 -18.48 -12.47
C ASP A 121 -17.76 -19.66 -12.67
N GLN A 122 -18.93 -19.64 -12.05
CA GLN A 122 -20.01 -20.63 -12.15
C GLN A 122 -21.04 -20.29 -13.23
N ARG A 123 -21.07 -19.07 -13.81
CA ARG A 123 -21.85 -18.80 -15.04
C ARG A 123 -21.04 -19.11 -16.30
N LEU A 124 -19.70 -18.96 -16.26
CA LEU A 124 -18.80 -19.14 -17.40
C LEU A 124 -17.76 -20.26 -17.22
N HIS A 125 -17.80 -21.01 -16.11
CA HIS A 125 -16.96 -22.18 -15.79
C HIS A 125 -15.45 -21.99 -16.02
N ARG A 126 -14.84 -21.00 -15.35
CA ARG A 126 -13.41 -20.60 -15.53
C ARG A 126 -12.78 -19.99 -14.28
N ILE A 127 -11.46 -20.05 -14.15
CA ILE A 127 -10.74 -19.37 -13.06
C ILE A 127 -10.54 -17.87 -13.39
N VAL A 128 -10.66 -17.00 -12.38
CA VAL A 128 -10.59 -15.53 -12.46
C VAL A 128 -9.81 -14.98 -11.27
N ALA A 129 -8.95 -13.97 -11.46
CA ALA A 129 -8.45 -13.16 -10.35
C ALA A 129 -9.38 -11.97 -10.10
N ILE A 130 -9.11 -11.24 -9.03
CA ILE A 130 -10.13 -10.44 -8.35
C ILE A 130 -9.46 -9.58 -7.26
N LYS A 131 -9.95 -8.38 -6.93
CA LYS A 131 -9.30 -7.40 -6.03
C LYS A 131 -10.26 -6.35 -5.44
N VAL A 132 -10.00 -5.75 -4.24
CA VAL A 132 -10.76 -4.63 -3.57
C VAL A 132 -10.19 -4.13 -2.18
N MET A 133 -10.67 -3.04 -1.55
CA MET A 133 -10.12 -2.07 -0.52
C MET A 133 -9.86 -2.21 1.06
N THR A 134 -10.17 -3.25 1.86
CA THR A 134 -10.33 -3.22 3.38
C THR A 134 -11.16 -2.10 4.07
N PRO A 135 -12.31 -2.38 4.77
CA PRO A 135 -13.41 -1.45 5.17
C PRO A 135 -13.09 -0.11 5.83
N ALA A 136 -11.86 0.06 6.28
CA ALA A 136 -11.37 1.29 6.89
C ALA A 136 -11.47 2.48 5.93
N MET A 137 -11.45 2.25 4.62
CA MET A 137 -11.67 3.30 3.62
C MET A 137 -13.19 3.47 3.40
N ALA A 138 -13.98 2.40 3.55
CA ALA A 138 -15.38 2.30 3.14
C ALA A 138 -16.32 3.30 3.81
N ALA A 139 -16.11 3.53 5.11
CA ALA A 139 -16.89 4.48 5.88
C ALA A 139 -16.90 5.88 5.23
N THR A 140 -15.87 6.21 4.45
CA THR A 140 -15.88 7.42 3.63
C THR A 140 -16.49 7.18 2.24
N SER A 141 -17.72 7.65 2.04
CA SER A 141 -18.40 7.69 0.73
C SER A 141 -17.54 8.18 -0.47
N PRO A 142 -16.58 9.13 -0.32
CA PRO A 142 -15.63 9.39 -1.38
C PRO A 142 -14.71 8.20 -1.72
N ALA A 143 -14.21 7.41 -0.74
CA ALA A 143 -13.44 6.15 -0.92
C ALA A 143 -14.16 5.19 -1.87
N ARG A 144 -15.47 5.04 -1.69
CA ARG A 144 -16.34 4.30 -2.62
C ARG A 144 -16.29 4.81 -4.03
N LYS A 145 -16.51 6.11 -4.16
CA LYS A 145 -16.96 6.70 -5.42
C LYS A 145 -15.84 6.86 -6.40
N ARG A 146 -14.65 7.12 -5.85
CA ARG A 146 -13.40 7.02 -6.58
C ARG A 146 -12.98 5.54 -6.67
N PHE A 147 -13.22 4.61 -5.73
CA PHE A 147 -13.08 3.16 -6.02
C PHE A 147 -13.90 2.77 -7.25
N LEU A 148 -15.21 3.00 -7.32
CA LEU A 148 -16.07 2.49 -8.41
C LEU A 148 -15.68 3.01 -9.79
N ARG A 149 -15.52 4.32 -9.84
CA ARG A 149 -14.90 5.11 -10.90
C ARG A 149 -13.57 4.53 -11.37
N GLU A 150 -12.90 3.91 -10.44
CA GLU A 150 -11.61 3.27 -10.54
C GLU A 150 -11.79 1.75 -10.26
N ALA A 151 -12.93 1.16 -10.64
CA ALA A 151 -13.31 -0.26 -10.68
C ALA A 151 -13.92 -0.66 -12.03
N ARG A 152 -14.56 0.34 -12.60
CA ARG A 152 -14.81 0.64 -14.04
C ARG A 152 -12.82 1.91 -15.95
N ALA A 153 -11.47 1.71 -16.06
CA ALA A 153 -10.52 2.14 -17.09
C ALA A 153 -9.76 0.93 -17.71
N THR A 154 -9.13 0.08 -16.89
CA THR A 154 -8.29 -1.09 -17.25
C THR A 154 -8.99 -2.27 -17.88
N ALA A 155 -10.24 -2.58 -17.58
CA ALA A 155 -11.06 -3.45 -18.44
C ALA A 155 -11.19 -2.99 -19.91
N ALA A 156 -10.73 -1.80 -20.31
CA ALA A 156 -10.62 -1.42 -21.71
C ALA A 156 -9.54 -2.22 -22.43
N ILE A 157 -8.39 -2.43 -21.78
CA ILE A 157 -7.22 -2.96 -22.48
C ILE A 157 -7.29 -4.46 -22.46
N ARG A 158 -7.96 -4.93 -23.49
CA ARG A 158 -7.96 -6.32 -23.91
C ARG A 158 -6.68 -6.55 -24.71
N HIS A 159 -5.58 -6.61 -23.99
CA HIS A 159 -4.25 -6.85 -24.54
C HIS A 159 -3.54 -7.95 -23.75
N GLU A 160 -2.58 -8.63 -24.38
CA GLU A 160 -2.04 -9.88 -23.84
C GLU A 160 -1.16 -9.64 -22.59
N ASN A 161 -0.50 -8.47 -22.49
CA ASN A 161 0.38 -8.15 -21.36
C ASN A 161 -0.30 -7.46 -20.17
N VAL A 162 -1.63 -7.52 -20.14
CA VAL A 162 -2.50 -6.82 -19.21
C VAL A 162 -3.35 -7.86 -18.50
N VAL A 163 -3.63 -7.68 -17.21
CA VAL A 163 -4.63 -8.54 -16.57
C VAL A 163 -6.01 -8.15 -17.10
N ASN A 164 -6.64 -9.01 -17.90
CA ASN A 164 -7.93 -8.73 -18.52
C ASN A 164 -9.03 -8.70 -17.46
N ILE A 165 -9.81 -7.63 -17.42
CA ILE A 165 -10.90 -7.47 -16.46
C ILE A 165 -12.25 -7.93 -17.02
N TYR A 166 -13.08 -8.53 -16.16
CA TYR A 166 -14.23 -9.33 -16.55
C TYR A 166 -15.61 -8.82 -16.11
N ALA A 167 -15.82 -8.23 -14.92
CA ALA A 167 -17.18 -7.92 -14.43
C ALA A 167 -17.25 -6.78 -13.41
N VAL A 168 -18.33 -5.95 -13.45
CA VAL A 168 -18.35 -4.57 -12.89
C VAL A 168 -19.69 -4.06 -12.27
N GLU A 169 -20.37 -4.82 -11.39
CA GLU A 169 -21.79 -4.79 -10.86
C GLU A 169 -22.28 -3.76 -9.76
N GLU A 170 -23.46 -3.97 -9.08
CA GLU A 170 -24.04 -3.01 -8.07
C GLU A 170 -24.95 -3.47 -6.81
N ALA A 171 -24.49 -4.21 -5.75
CA ALA A 171 -24.86 -4.11 -4.26
C ALA A 171 -23.86 -4.90 -3.31
N PRO A 172 -23.43 -4.57 -2.03
CA PRO A 172 -23.58 -3.35 -1.25
C PRO A 172 -22.26 -2.52 -1.15
N LEU A 173 -21.26 -2.77 -2.00
CA LEU A 173 -20.02 -2.01 -2.21
C LEU A 173 -19.70 -1.40 -3.65
N PRO A 174 -18.55 -1.51 -4.41
CA PRO A 174 -18.29 -2.13 -5.80
C PRO A 174 -16.90 -2.89 -6.03
N PHE A 175 -16.78 -4.09 -6.69
CA PHE A 175 -15.53 -4.95 -6.76
C PHE A 175 -14.36 -4.40 -7.66
N LEU A 176 -13.31 -5.19 -8.02
CA LEU A 176 -13.19 -5.69 -9.42
C LEU A 176 -12.89 -7.22 -9.63
N VAL A 177 -13.18 -7.80 -10.82
CA VAL A 177 -12.79 -9.15 -11.33
C VAL A 177 -11.86 -9.05 -12.53
N MET A 178 -10.82 -9.86 -12.55
CA MET A 178 -9.83 -10.00 -13.62
C MET A 178 -9.42 -11.44 -13.96
N GLU A 179 -8.44 -11.57 -14.84
CA GLU A 179 -7.81 -12.79 -15.33
C GLU A 179 -6.88 -13.38 -14.28
N TYR A 180 -7.06 -14.66 -13.89
CA TYR A 180 -6.15 -15.27 -12.91
C TYR A 180 -4.79 -15.54 -13.53
N ILE A 181 -3.79 -14.79 -13.06
CA ILE A 181 -2.40 -14.99 -13.44
C ILE A 181 -1.77 -15.92 -12.41
N ASP A 182 -1.71 -17.20 -12.75
CA ASP A 182 -1.01 -18.21 -11.96
C ASP A 182 0.50 -17.95 -12.02
N GLY A 183 1.05 -17.17 -11.09
CA GLY A 183 2.38 -16.59 -11.28
C GLY A 183 2.96 -15.84 -10.08
N LYS A 184 4.25 -15.47 -10.18
CA LYS A 184 4.95 -14.63 -9.19
C LYS A 184 5.03 -13.18 -9.67
N THR A 185 5.19 -12.25 -8.73
CA THR A 185 5.61 -10.88 -9.05
C THR A 185 7.07 -10.84 -9.54
N LEU A 186 7.41 -9.82 -10.32
CA LEU A 186 8.77 -9.50 -10.72
C LEU A 186 9.65 -9.15 -9.51
N GLN A 187 9.08 -8.62 -8.42
CA GLN A 187 9.79 -8.41 -7.15
C GLN A 187 10.24 -9.74 -6.56
N GLN A 188 9.31 -10.68 -6.37
CA GLN A 188 9.64 -12.02 -5.88
C GLN A 188 10.64 -12.72 -6.81
N MET A 189 10.54 -12.54 -8.13
CA MET A 189 11.52 -13.11 -9.06
C MET A 189 12.93 -12.51 -8.88
N ILE A 190 13.05 -11.21 -8.62
CA ILE A 190 14.34 -10.54 -8.38
C ILE A 190 14.88 -10.82 -6.96
N ASP A 191 14.00 -10.98 -5.97
CA ASP A 191 14.40 -11.36 -4.61
C ASP A 191 14.85 -12.83 -4.54
N ASP A 192 14.19 -13.73 -5.28
CA ASP A 192 14.54 -15.16 -5.39
C ASP A 192 15.85 -15.40 -6.18
N ASN A 193 16.09 -14.64 -7.26
CA ASN A 193 17.14 -14.95 -8.26
C ASN A 193 18.23 -13.87 -8.40
N GLY A 194 18.03 -12.68 -7.85
CA GLY A 194 18.88 -11.51 -8.09
C GLY A 194 18.64 -10.86 -9.47
N PRO A 195 19.67 -10.23 -10.07
CA PRO A 195 19.61 -9.67 -11.41
C PRO A 195 19.17 -10.69 -12.47
N LEU A 196 18.33 -10.25 -13.41
CA LEU A 196 17.79 -11.11 -14.48
C LEU A 196 18.72 -11.14 -15.71
N ASP A 197 18.60 -12.16 -16.55
CA ASP A 197 19.38 -12.24 -17.79
C ASP A 197 18.87 -11.25 -18.86
N LEU A 198 19.77 -10.79 -19.74
CA LEU A 198 19.44 -9.81 -20.79
C LEU A 198 18.24 -10.22 -21.67
N THR A 199 18.08 -11.50 -21.98
CA THR A 199 16.97 -12.01 -22.80
C THR A 199 15.64 -11.83 -22.07
N THR A 200 15.62 -12.16 -20.77
CA THR A 200 14.45 -11.95 -19.90
C THR A 200 14.20 -10.46 -19.66
N ILE A 201 15.23 -9.65 -19.41
CA ILE A 201 15.11 -8.18 -19.26
C ILE A 201 14.49 -7.56 -20.50
N VAL A 202 14.90 -7.98 -21.70
CA VAL A 202 14.36 -7.43 -22.95
C VAL A 202 12.98 -8.00 -23.26
N LYS A 203 12.74 -9.30 -23.06
CA LYS A 203 11.40 -9.90 -23.24
C LYS A 203 10.39 -9.25 -22.30
N PHE A 204 10.71 -9.14 -21.02
CA PHE A 204 9.85 -8.55 -20.02
C PHE A 204 9.77 -7.04 -20.17
N GLY A 205 10.90 -6.34 -20.39
CA GLY A 205 10.90 -4.90 -20.66
C GLY A 205 10.04 -4.53 -21.87
N ARG A 206 10.07 -5.33 -22.94
CA ARG A 206 9.14 -5.22 -24.07
C ARG A 206 7.72 -5.49 -23.63
N MET A 207 7.40 -6.65 -23.05
CA MET A 207 6.03 -6.96 -22.63
C MET A 207 5.45 -5.96 -21.61
N ILE A 208 6.29 -5.38 -20.75
CA ILE A 208 5.92 -4.26 -19.86
C ILE A 208 5.65 -3.01 -20.70
N ALA A 209 6.51 -2.67 -21.66
CA ALA A 209 6.32 -1.54 -22.57
C ALA A 209 5.19 -1.73 -23.61
N ASP A 210 4.86 -2.96 -24.01
CA ASP A 210 3.78 -3.33 -24.93
C ASP A 210 2.44 -3.30 -24.19
N GLY A 211 2.41 -3.79 -22.94
CA GLY A 211 1.31 -3.58 -22.01
C GLY A 211 1.13 -2.09 -21.74
N LEU A 212 2.18 -1.40 -21.28
CA LEU A 212 2.19 0.05 -21.14
C LEU A 212 1.86 0.80 -22.45
N GLU A 213 2.08 0.31 -23.67
CA GLU A 213 1.61 1.05 -24.84
C GLU A 213 0.12 0.80 -25.09
N ALA A 214 -0.35 -0.45 -24.99
CA ALA A 214 -1.79 -0.72 -25.00
C ALA A 214 -2.51 0.10 -23.91
N ALA A 215 -1.78 0.38 -22.84
CA ALA A 215 -2.15 1.31 -21.79
C ALA A 215 -2.17 2.76 -22.22
N HIS A 216 -1.05 3.24 -22.78
CA HIS A 216 -0.75 4.59 -23.28
C HIS A 216 -1.49 4.93 -24.60
N LEU A 217 -2.36 4.03 -25.05
CA LEU A 217 -3.32 4.17 -26.16
C LEU A 217 -4.79 3.99 -25.73
N GLN A 218 -5.02 3.78 -24.43
CA GLN A 218 -6.37 3.60 -23.87
C GLN A 218 -6.65 4.53 -22.69
N GLY A 219 -5.65 4.94 -21.93
CA GLY A 219 -5.71 6.09 -21.04
C GLY A 219 -4.45 6.37 -20.25
N LEU A 220 -3.56 5.39 -20.06
CA LEU A 220 -3.00 5.04 -18.75
C LEU A 220 -1.40 4.70 -18.86
N ILE A 221 -0.17 5.10 -18.24
CA ILE A 221 0.64 5.74 -17.01
C ILE A 221 0.82 4.94 -15.68
N HIS A 222 1.21 3.67 -15.62
CA HIS A 222 1.52 2.96 -14.36
C HIS A 222 2.00 3.67 -13.05
N ARG A 223 2.83 4.75 -13.03
CA ARG A 223 2.97 5.75 -11.90
C ARG A 223 3.55 5.24 -10.56
N ASP A 224 3.53 3.94 -10.38
CA ASP A 224 4.19 3.12 -9.37
C ASP A 224 4.49 1.80 -10.09
N ILE A 225 5.07 1.91 -11.29
CA ILE A 225 5.84 0.80 -11.86
C ILE A 225 6.90 0.48 -10.83
N LYS A 226 6.73 -0.68 -10.20
CA LYS A 226 7.70 -1.32 -9.34
C LYS A 226 7.59 -2.82 -9.56
N PRO A 227 8.62 -3.61 -9.25
CA PRO A 227 8.60 -5.04 -9.54
C PRO A 227 7.44 -5.78 -8.82
N GLY A 228 6.93 -5.24 -7.71
CA GLY A 228 5.81 -5.83 -6.97
C GLY A 228 4.46 -5.75 -7.68
N ASN A 229 4.36 -4.91 -8.72
CA ASN A 229 3.17 -4.58 -9.48
C ASN A 229 3.20 -5.22 -10.90
N ILE A 230 4.13 -6.15 -11.13
CA ILE A 230 4.31 -6.80 -12.44
C ILE A 230 4.28 -8.30 -12.20
N LEU A 231 3.30 -9.02 -12.76
CA LEU A 231 3.12 -10.47 -12.62
C LEU A 231 3.73 -11.21 -13.81
N ILE A 232 4.28 -12.41 -13.55
CA ILE A 232 4.85 -13.31 -14.57
C ILE A 232 4.06 -14.61 -14.55
N GLU A 233 3.28 -14.87 -15.60
CA GLU A 233 2.43 -16.05 -15.75
C GLU A 233 3.27 -17.34 -15.91
N SER A 234 2.94 -18.36 -15.12
CA SER A 234 3.63 -19.65 -15.10
C SER A 234 3.42 -20.44 -16.40
N GLY A 235 4.43 -21.22 -16.80
CA GLY A 235 4.40 -22.05 -18.01
C GLY A 235 4.51 -21.29 -19.34
N THR A 236 3.93 -20.09 -19.44
CA THR A 236 4.02 -19.22 -20.63
C THR A 236 5.17 -18.20 -20.53
N GLY A 237 5.48 -17.76 -19.30
CA GLY A 237 6.40 -16.66 -19.03
C GLY A 237 5.94 -15.34 -19.65
N ARG A 238 4.63 -15.09 -19.76
CA ARG A 238 4.09 -13.79 -20.19
C ARG A 238 4.09 -12.81 -19.03
N VAL A 239 4.49 -11.56 -19.28
CA VAL A 239 4.28 -10.49 -18.31
C VAL A 239 2.82 -10.04 -18.36
N LYS A 240 2.26 -9.79 -17.19
CA LYS A 240 0.90 -9.31 -16.92
C LYS A 240 1.00 -8.23 -15.86
N ILE A 241 0.70 -6.98 -16.22
CA ILE A 241 0.97 -5.84 -15.34
C ILE A 241 -0.26 -5.57 -14.45
N THR A 242 -0.04 -5.21 -13.17
CA THR A 242 -1.05 -5.12 -12.09
C THR A 242 -0.83 -3.79 -11.28
N ASP A 243 -1.87 -3.15 -10.71
CA ASP A 243 -1.89 -1.77 -10.11
C ASP A 243 -1.63 -0.41 -10.97
N PHE A 244 -2.26 0.36 -11.95
CA PHE A 244 -3.47 0.70 -12.95
C PHE A 244 -4.41 1.59 -12.30
N GLY A 245 -4.10 2.22 -11.14
CA GLY A 245 -3.15 1.98 -10.03
C GLY A 245 -3.39 2.89 -8.87
N LEU A 246 -4.02 2.37 -7.79
CA LEU A 246 -3.66 1.87 -6.42
C LEU A 246 -3.25 2.52 -5.03
N ALA A 247 -3.24 3.82 -4.72
CA ALA A 247 -2.56 4.51 -3.58
C ALA A 247 -3.27 5.66 -2.88
N ARG A 248 -3.29 6.92 -3.44
CA ARG A 248 -3.27 8.19 -2.63
C ARG A 248 -4.46 8.36 -1.64
N ALA A 249 -5.33 7.35 -1.59
CA ALA A 249 -6.59 7.15 -0.88
C ALA A 249 -6.33 7.13 0.61
N ALA A 250 -5.23 6.51 1.02
CA ALA A 250 -4.59 6.74 2.30
C ALA A 250 -3.92 8.13 2.38
N ASP A 251 -3.05 8.49 1.42
CA ASP A 251 -2.18 9.68 1.47
C ASP A 251 -2.85 11.06 1.67
N ASP A 252 -4.13 11.20 1.34
CA ASP A 252 -4.90 12.44 1.61
C ASP A 252 -5.66 12.42 2.93
N ALA A 253 -5.85 11.24 3.55
CA ALA A 253 -6.33 11.14 4.93
C ALA A 253 -5.17 11.44 5.90
N SER A 254 -4.01 10.81 5.70
CA SER A 254 -2.82 10.96 6.56
C SER A 254 -2.24 12.38 6.58
N ARG A 255 -2.18 13.06 5.42
CA ARG A 255 -1.68 14.44 5.31
C ARG A 255 -2.40 15.46 6.20
N SER A 256 -3.62 15.17 6.65
CA SER A 256 -4.43 16.11 7.45
C SER A 256 -4.09 16.13 8.95
N GLN A 257 -3.23 15.23 9.46
CA GLN A 257 -2.89 15.17 10.89
C GLN A 257 -1.40 15.02 11.25
N SER A 258 -0.50 14.59 10.34
CA SER A 258 0.93 14.42 10.66
C SER A 258 1.94 15.02 9.67
N GLY A 259 1.51 15.50 8.50
CA GLY A 259 2.40 16.15 7.52
C GLY A 259 3.37 15.23 6.75
N ILE A 260 3.30 13.91 6.96
CA ILE A 260 4.18 12.92 6.32
C ILE A 260 3.72 12.62 4.88
N ILE A 261 4.68 12.40 3.99
CA ILE A 261 4.49 11.91 2.60
C ILE A 261 4.60 10.39 2.60
N ALA A 262 3.64 9.68 2.01
CA ALA A 262 3.70 8.21 1.91
C ALA A 262 3.82 7.72 0.45
N GLY A 263 4.07 6.41 0.33
CA GLY A 263 4.58 5.75 -0.87
C GLY A 263 6.03 5.30 -0.79
N THR A 264 6.49 4.57 -1.81
CA THR A 264 7.87 4.05 -1.85
C THR A 264 8.75 5.02 -2.65
N PRO A 265 9.53 5.91 -2.02
CA PRO A 265 10.15 7.05 -2.70
C PRO A 265 11.16 6.63 -3.78
N MET A 266 11.74 5.43 -3.69
CA MET A 266 12.81 4.93 -4.56
C MET A 266 12.42 4.70 -6.04
N TYR A 267 11.12 4.66 -6.35
CA TYR A 267 10.58 4.41 -7.69
C TYR A 267 9.80 5.61 -8.26
N MET A 268 9.56 6.63 -7.45
CA MET A 268 8.88 7.85 -7.86
C MET A 268 9.73 8.64 -8.87
N SER A 269 9.10 9.34 -9.81
CA SER A 269 9.79 10.30 -10.67
C SER A 269 10.06 11.66 -9.99
N PRO A 270 10.97 12.51 -10.50
CA PRO A 270 11.31 13.82 -9.92
C PRO A 270 10.06 14.66 -9.64
N GLU A 271 9.19 14.74 -10.63
CA GLU A 271 7.97 15.51 -10.59
C GLU A 271 6.88 14.90 -9.68
N GLN A 272 7.00 13.61 -9.26
CA GLN A 272 6.13 13.02 -8.22
C GLN A 272 6.44 13.61 -6.86
N VAL A 273 7.73 13.63 -6.56
CA VAL A 273 8.26 14.11 -5.28
C VAL A 273 7.89 15.56 -5.05
N GLN A 274 8.02 16.38 -6.09
CA GLN A 274 7.76 17.83 -6.01
C GLN A 274 6.27 18.18 -5.96
N GLY A 275 5.36 17.18 -6.02
CA GLY A 275 3.93 17.44 -6.21
C GLY A 275 3.61 18.16 -7.53
N LEU A 276 4.57 18.11 -8.46
CA LEU A 276 4.45 18.61 -9.81
C LEU A 276 3.68 17.60 -10.67
N LYS A 277 3.78 17.80 -11.97
CA LYS A 277 2.96 17.22 -13.00
C LYS A 277 3.83 16.21 -13.79
N LEU A 278 3.41 14.94 -13.87
CA LEU A 278 4.20 13.79 -14.43
C LEU A 278 3.64 13.18 -15.75
N ASP A 279 4.27 13.21 -16.90
CA ASP A 279 3.65 12.64 -18.12
C ASP A 279 3.93 11.13 -18.25
N ARG A 280 3.63 10.50 -19.40
CA ARG A 280 3.85 9.05 -19.53
C ARG A 280 5.31 8.70 -19.43
N LYS A 281 6.14 9.69 -19.67
CA LYS A 281 7.56 9.68 -19.50
C LYS A 281 7.94 9.57 -18.00
N SER A 282 7.02 9.77 -17.05
CA SER A 282 7.12 9.41 -15.62
C SER A 282 6.82 7.93 -15.34
N ASP A 283 5.94 7.34 -16.14
CA ASP A 283 5.85 5.89 -16.23
C ASP A 283 7.14 5.30 -16.77
N LEU A 284 7.65 5.93 -17.82
CA LEU A 284 8.87 5.50 -18.48
C LEU A 284 10.07 5.71 -17.53
N PHE A 285 10.08 6.74 -16.67
CA PHE A 285 11.02 6.87 -15.55
C PHE A 285 10.91 5.74 -14.53
N SER A 286 9.69 5.37 -14.15
CA SER A 286 9.45 4.28 -13.20
C SER A 286 9.78 2.90 -13.84
N LEU A 287 9.55 2.72 -15.14
CA LEU A 287 10.02 1.61 -15.98
C LEU A 287 11.55 1.61 -16.11
N GLY A 288 12.18 2.78 -16.22
CA GLY A 288 13.61 2.95 -16.10
C GLY A 288 14.10 2.41 -14.76
N SER A 289 13.39 2.72 -13.67
CA SER A 289 13.69 2.20 -12.33
C SER A 289 13.50 0.68 -12.23
N VAL A 290 12.46 0.11 -12.87
CA VAL A 290 12.25 -1.34 -12.92
C VAL A 290 13.25 -2.06 -13.81
N LEU A 291 13.61 -1.53 -14.97
CA LEU A 291 14.68 -2.05 -15.83
C LEU A 291 16.03 -1.96 -15.11
N TYR A 292 16.28 -0.88 -14.38
CA TYR A 292 17.47 -0.72 -13.53
C TYR A 292 17.53 -1.79 -12.44
N VAL A 293 16.41 -2.10 -11.78
CA VAL A 293 16.33 -3.15 -10.74
C VAL A 293 16.44 -4.55 -11.35
N MET A 294 15.80 -4.81 -12.50
CA MET A 294 16.01 -6.06 -13.24
C MET A 294 17.48 -6.25 -13.63
N CYS A 295 18.18 -5.17 -14.02
CA CYS A 295 19.61 -5.20 -14.34
C CYS A 295 20.53 -5.35 -13.11
N SER A 296 20.19 -4.81 -11.94
CA SER A 296 21.15 -4.62 -10.83
C SER A 296 20.73 -5.21 -9.48
N GLY A 297 19.51 -5.73 -9.38
CA GLY A 297 18.89 -6.22 -8.13
C GLY A 297 18.62 -5.12 -7.09
N ARG A 298 18.79 -3.83 -7.43
CA ARG A 298 18.74 -2.70 -6.47
C ARG A 298 18.10 -1.46 -7.09
N PRO A 299 17.32 -0.66 -6.34
CA PRO A 299 16.70 0.55 -6.87
C PRO A 299 17.72 1.65 -7.20
N PRO A 300 17.44 2.50 -8.21
CA PRO A 300 18.37 3.52 -8.72
C PRO A 300 18.68 4.64 -7.72
N PHE A 301 17.70 5.02 -6.88
CA PHE A 301 17.84 6.10 -5.91
C PHE A 301 17.72 5.53 -4.49
N ARG A 302 18.79 5.64 -3.69
CA ARG A 302 18.86 5.18 -2.29
C ARG A 302 19.55 6.22 -1.41
N ALA A 303 19.04 6.42 -0.20
CA ALA A 303 19.62 7.31 0.80
C ALA A 303 19.15 6.91 2.23
N PRO A 304 19.80 7.39 3.30
CA PRO A 304 19.50 6.98 4.68
C PRO A 304 18.19 7.51 5.28
N SER A 305 17.37 8.28 4.54
CA SER A 305 16.02 8.67 4.97
C SER A 305 15.09 8.88 3.79
N THR A 306 13.77 8.75 4.00
CA THR A 306 12.75 9.01 2.96
C THR A 306 12.91 10.39 2.33
N LEU A 307 13.14 11.43 3.14
CA LEU A 307 13.36 12.80 2.64
C LEU A 307 14.63 12.92 1.79
N ALA A 308 15.70 12.19 2.15
CA ALA A 308 16.92 12.14 1.35
C ALA A 308 16.72 11.34 0.04
N VAL A 309 15.95 10.25 0.03
CA VAL A 309 15.61 9.52 -1.22
C VAL A 309 14.80 10.43 -2.15
N LEU A 310 13.78 11.10 -1.62
CA LEU A 310 12.98 12.09 -2.34
C LEU A 310 13.88 13.19 -2.95
N LYS A 311 14.85 13.72 -2.18
CA LYS A 311 15.84 14.68 -2.70
C LYS A 311 16.69 14.11 -3.84
N ARG A 312 17.21 12.88 -3.73
CA ARG A 312 17.99 12.22 -4.80
C ARG A 312 17.18 11.98 -6.07
N VAL A 313 15.92 11.58 -5.93
CA VAL A 313 14.99 11.42 -7.04
C VAL A 313 14.81 12.72 -7.83
N VAL A 314 14.83 13.88 -7.17
CA VAL A 314 14.80 15.19 -7.85
C VAL A 314 16.17 15.60 -8.39
N ASP A 315 17.21 15.59 -7.56
CA ASP A 315 18.46 16.33 -7.83
C ASP A 315 19.61 15.49 -8.44
N GLU A 316 19.65 14.16 -8.26
CA GLU A 316 20.82 13.32 -8.59
C GLU A 316 20.53 12.34 -9.75
N GLU A 317 21.43 12.21 -10.73
CA GLU A 317 21.37 11.13 -11.73
C GLU A 317 21.64 9.74 -11.10
N PRO A 318 21.02 8.66 -11.59
CA PRO A 318 21.27 7.32 -11.08
C PRO A 318 22.63 6.79 -11.56
N ARG A 319 23.31 6.03 -10.69
CA ARG A 319 24.63 5.46 -11.01
C ARG A 319 24.58 4.55 -12.24
N SER A 320 25.54 4.69 -13.15
CA SER A 320 25.58 3.90 -14.39
C SER A 320 25.61 2.40 -14.13
N ILE A 321 24.69 1.66 -14.76
CA ILE A 321 24.57 0.20 -14.60
C ILE A 321 25.87 -0.53 -14.99
N ARG A 322 26.65 -0.03 -15.95
CA ARG A 322 27.92 -0.67 -16.37
C ARG A 322 29.03 -0.59 -15.31
N GLU A 323 28.88 0.24 -14.29
CA GLU A 323 29.78 0.23 -13.12
C GLU A 323 29.42 -0.86 -12.11
N ILE A 324 28.23 -1.45 -12.24
CA ILE A 324 27.69 -2.50 -11.36
C ILE A 324 27.78 -3.85 -12.08
N ILE A 325 27.33 -3.90 -13.35
CA ILE A 325 27.40 -5.07 -14.24
C ILE A 325 27.88 -4.59 -15.63
N PRO A 326 29.20 -4.67 -15.92
CA PRO A 326 29.77 -4.25 -17.22
C PRO A 326 29.19 -4.95 -18.44
N GLU A 327 28.63 -6.15 -18.27
CA GLU A 327 28.08 -7.02 -19.31
C GLU A 327 26.77 -6.49 -19.92
N VAL A 328 26.09 -5.56 -19.25
CA VAL A 328 24.85 -4.94 -19.78
C VAL A 328 25.18 -4.10 -21.03
N PRO A 329 24.48 -4.30 -22.17
CA PRO A 329 24.80 -3.59 -23.41
C PRO A 329 24.58 -2.08 -23.33
N ASP A 330 25.47 -1.32 -23.97
CA ASP A 330 25.39 0.15 -24.03
C ASP A 330 24.04 0.67 -24.55
N TRP A 331 23.38 -0.06 -25.46
CA TRP A 331 22.08 0.33 -25.98
C TRP A 331 20.97 0.23 -24.93
N LEU A 332 21.02 -0.75 -24.03
CA LEU A 332 20.05 -0.90 -22.94
C LEU A 332 20.33 0.12 -21.82
N VAL A 333 21.60 0.38 -21.53
CA VAL A 333 22.00 1.43 -20.57
C VAL A 333 21.62 2.82 -21.08
N ALA A 334 21.75 3.08 -22.40
CA ALA A 334 21.29 4.32 -23.02
C ALA A 334 19.77 4.47 -22.92
N ILE A 335 18.99 3.39 -23.11
CA ILE A 335 17.54 3.39 -22.86
C ILE A 335 17.27 3.75 -21.40
N ILE A 336 17.82 3.00 -20.42
CA ILE A 336 17.52 3.20 -19.00
C ILE A 336 17.92 4.61 -18.52
N ARG A 337 19.08 5.13 -18.96
CA ARG A 337 19.46 6.51 -18.65
C ARG A 337 18.50 7.54 -19.25
N GLN A 338 18.09 7.38 -20.51
CA GLN A 338 17.12 8.29 -21.13
C GLN A 338 15.73 8.18 -20.48
N LEU A 339 15.35 7.02 -19.96
CA LEU A 339 14.15 6.87 -19.13
C LEU A 339 14.27 7.66 -17.81
N HIS A 340 15.47 7.76 -17.23
CA HIS A 340 15.76 8.46 -15.98
C HIS A 340 16.10 9.97 -16.08
N GLU A 341 15.97 10.59 -17.26
CA GLU A 341 16.18 12.05 -17.42
C GLU A 341 15.31 12.86 -16.44
N LYS A 342 15.84 13.95 -15.88
CA LYS A 342 15.11 14.72 -14.86
C LYS A 342 13.97 15.53 -15.47
N ASP A 343 14.22 16.17 -16.61
CA ASP A 343 13.17 16.76 -17.42
C ASP A 343 12.42 15.65 -18.19
N PRO A 344 11.09 15.51 -18.00
CA PRO A 344 10.31 14.54 -18.76
C PRO A 344 10.42 14.71 -20.28
N ASP A 345 10.53 15.93 -20.81
CA ASP A 345 10.54 16.16 -22.27
C ASP A 345 11.81 15.62 -22.97
N HIS A 346 12.87 15.27 -22.22
CA HIS A 346 14.06 14.58 -22.76
C HIS A 346 13.97 13.04 -22.76
N ARG A 347 12.99 12.47 -22.04
CA ARG A 347 12.76 11.02 -21.97
C ARG A 347 12.17 10.48 -23.28
N PHE A 348 11.97 9.16 -23.34
CA PHE A 348 11.14 8.54 -24.38
C PHE A 348 9.71 9.10 -24.35
N GLN A 349 9.05 9.19 -25.51
CA GLN A 349 7.79 9.93 -25.66
C GLN A 349 6.55 9.04 -25.70
N SER A 350 6.71 7.72 -25.84
CA SER A 350 5.69 6.67 -25.72
C SER A 350 6.31 5.39 -25.15
N ALA A 351 5.50 4.43 -24.70
CA ALA A 351 6.00 3.11 -24.34
C ALA A 351 6.33 2.27 -25.59
N GLN A 352 5.64 2.51 -26.72
CA GLN A 352 5.98 1.94 -28.04
C GLN A 352 7.42 2.25 -28.43
N ASP A 353 7.87 3.50 -28.27
CA ASP A 353 9.26 3.89 -28.56
C ASP A 353 10.25 3.02 -27.77
N VAL A 354 9.91 2.69 -26.51
CA VAL A 354 10.74 1.85 -25.64
C VAL A 354 10.65 0.38 -26.07
N ALA A 355 9.46 -0.15 -26.34
CA ALA A 355 9.26 -1.51 -26.83
C ALA A 355 10.00 -1.76 -28.14
N GLU A 356 9.90 -0.84 -29.10
CA GLU A 356 10.62 -0.88 -30.38
C GLU A 356 12.13 -0.71 -30.21
N ARG A 357 12.60 0.13 -29.27
CA ARG A 357 14.03 0.27 -29.00
C ARG A 357 14.63 -0.96 -28.32
N LEU A 358 13.88 -1.58 -27.42
CA LEU A 358 14.21 -2.87 -26.80
C LEU A 358 14.19 -4.01 -27.84
N ALA A 359 13.22 -4.01 -28.76
CA ALA A 359 13.12 -4.95 -29.88
C ALA A 359 14.31 -4.81 -30.83
N GLY A 360 14.53 -3.63 -31.39
CA GLY A 360 15.62 -3.34 -32.32
C GLY A 360 17.01 -3.54 -31.71
N GLY A 361 17.16 -3.27 -30.41
CA GLY A 361 18.40 -3.56 -29.67
C GLY A 361 18.73 -5.05 -29.58
N ALA A 362 17.72 -5.91 -29.38
CA ALA A 362 17.91 -7.36 -29.41
C ALA A 362 18.01 -7.93 -30.82
N GLU A 363 17.22 -7.45 -31.79
CA GLU A 363 17.27 -7.93 -33.17
C GLU A 363 18.58 -7.55 -33.87
N ALA A 364 19.15 -6.37 -33.56
CA ALA A 364 20.51 -6.02 -33.98
C ALA A 364 21.60 -6.87 -33.30
N ALA A 365 21.29 -7.57 -32.21
CA ALA A 365 22.19 -8.50 -31.53
C ALA A 365 22.01 -9.97 -31.96
N VAL A 366 20.93 -10.33 -32.67
CA VAL A 366 20.64 -11.69 -33.15
C VAL A 366 21.01 -11.84 -34.64
N PRO A 367 21.98 -12.69 -35.01
CA PRO A 367 22.37 -12.87 -36.41
C PRO A 367 21.24 -13.45 -37.27
N MET A 368 20.70 -12.62 -38.18
CA MET A 368 19.54 -12.93 -39.02
C MET A 368 19.72 -14.20 -39.87
N ARG A 369 18.93 -15.23 -39.59
CA ARG A 369 19.01 -16.56 -40.24
C ARG A 369 17.88 -16.77 -41.25
N GLN A 370 17.94 -16.05 -42.37
CA GLN A 370 16.90 -16.11 -43.41
C GLN A 370 16.77 -17.49 -44.09
N THR A 371 15.55 -17.76 -44.56
CA THR A 371 15.14 -18.98 -45.25
C THR A 371 15.75 -19.09 -46.65
N ARG A 372 15.83 -20.34 -47.15
CA ARG A 372 15.99 -20.61 -48.58
C ARG A 372 14.61 -20.59 -49.23
N ASP A 373 14.52 -20.07 -50.46
CA ASP A 373 14.36 -21.00 -51.58
C ASP A 373 14.85 -20.46 -52.94
N GLU A 374 14.69 -21.31 -53.96
CA GLU A 374 15.49 -21.41 -55.17
C GLU A 374 15.50 -20.18 -56.12
N SER A 375 16.68 -19.59 -56.35
CA SER A 375 17.05 -19.05 -57.69
C SER A 375 18.55 -18.69 -57.85
N THR A 376 19.50 -19.62 -57.67
CA THR A 376 20.87 -19.42 -58.21
C THR A 376 21.67 -20.71 -58.49
N SER A 377 21.10 -21.64 -59.25
CA SER A 377 21.86 -22.76 -59.86
C SER A 377 22.77 -22.27 -61.00
N ALA A 378 23.77 -21.42 -60.68
CA ALA A 378 24.63 -20.75 -61.65
C ALA A 378 26.06 -20.44 -61.19
N LYS A 379 26.41 -20.60 -59.89
CA LYS A 379 27.77 -20.31 -59.37
C LYS A 379 28.51 -21.50 -58.72
N LEU A 380 28.03 -22.72 -58.90
CA LEU A 380 28.77 -23.95 -58.53
C LEU A 380 29.71 -24.43 -59.66
N LYS A 381 30.85 -23.76 -59.86
CA LYS A 381 32.01 -24.33 -60.59
C LYS A 381 33.31 -23.53 -60.34
N LYS A 382 34.29 -24.20 -59.69
CA LYS A 382 35.53 -23.67 -59.07
C LYS A 382 35.25 -22.94 -57.74
N LEU A 383 35.91 -23.23 -56.62
CA LEU A 383 37.14 -24.00 -56.42
C LEU A 383 36.92 -25.37 -55.74
N ARG A 384 37.78 -26.34 -56.07
CA ARG A 384 37.72 -27.74 -55.61
C ARG A 384 39.05 -28.06 -54.90
N GLN A 385 38.98 -28.84 -53.81
CA GLN A 385 40.10 -29.54 -53.15
C GLN A 385 41.27 -28.69 -52.58
N SER A 386 41.33 -28.60 -51.24
CA SER A 386 42.55 -29.00 -50.50
C SER A 386 42.22 -29.33 -49.03
N ARG A 387 42.16 -30.63 -48.69
CA ARG A 387 42.07 -31.12 -47.30
C ARG A 387 43.48 -31.28 -46.72
N LEU A 388 44.25 -30.19 -46.53
CA LEU A 388 45.58 -30.30 -45.88
C LEU A 388 46.12 -28.96 -45.30
N SER A 389 45.44 -28.35 -44.32
CA SER A 389 45.94 -27.11 -43.67
C SER A 389 45.83 -27.00 -42.13
N TRP A 390 44.99 -27.81 -41.46
CA TRP A 390 44.82 -27.68 -40.00
C TRP A 390 46.05 -28.10 -39.17
N MET A 391 46.84 -29.07 -39.64
CA MET A 391 48.03 -29.54 -38.93
C MET A 391 49.16 -28.49 -38.81
N LYS A 392 49.15 -27.43 -39.63
CA LYS A 392 50.17 -26.36 -39.57
C LYS A 392 49.91 -25.36 -38.44
N VAL A 393 48.66 -25.19 -38.00
CA VAL A 393 48.30 -24.26 -36.92
C VAL A 393 48.68 -24.85 -35.56
N ALA A 394 48.43 -26.15 -35.35
CA ALA A 394 48.73 -26.85 -34.11
C ALA A 394 50.24 -26.84 -33.76
N ALA A 395 51.12 -26.98 -34.76
CA ALA A 395 52.56 -27.00 -34.53
C ALA A 395 53.13 -25.65 -34.02
N ILE A 396 52.56 -24.52 -34.46
CA ILE A 396 53.03 -23.17 -34.09
C ILE A 396 52.73 -22.88 -32.61
N LEU A 397 51.55 -23.28 -32.13
CA LEU A 397 51.15 -23.12 -30.72
C LEU A 397 52.05 -23.90 -29.75
N ILE A 398 52.48 -25.11 -30.11
CA ILE A 398 53.33 -25.95 -29.26
C ILE A 398 54.74 -25.33 -29.09
N VAL A 399 55.31 -24.78 -30.17
CA VAL A 399 56.62 -24.10 -30.11
C VAL A 399 56.57 -22.84 -29.22
N LEU A 400 55.51 -22.05 -29.33
CA LEU A 400 55.30 -20.86 -28.48
C LEU A 400 55.12 -21.22 -27.00
N LEU A 401 54.40 -22.29 -26.68
CA LEU A 401 54.26 -22.76 -25.30
C LEU A 401 55.58 -23.29 -24.72
N SER A 402 56.43 -23.93 -25.53
CA SER A 402 57.73 -24.44 -25.08
C SER A 402 58.80 -23.36 -24.81
N SER A 403 58.62 -22.14 -25.34
CA SER A 403 59.66 -21.09 -25.33
C SER A 403 59.50 -20.04 -24.22
N PHE A 404 58.38 -20.04 -23.48
CA PHE A 404 58.23 -19.23 -22.25
C PHE A 404 58.69 -19.94 -20.97
N GLY A 405 59.05 -21.23 -21.06
CA GLY A 405 59.40 -22.08 -19.92
C GLY A 405 60.87 -22.03 -19.47
N PHE A 406 61.67 -21.04 -19.90
CA PHE A 406 63.09 -20.96 -19.50
C PHE A 406 63.71 -19.55 -19.65
N THR A 407 63.76 -18.77 -18.56
CA THR A 407 64.91 -17.92 -18.13
C THR A 407 64.56 -17.21 -16.83
N ASP A 408 64.76 -17.89 -15.70
CA ASP A 408 64.77 -17.25 -14.37
C ASP A 408 66.21 -16.78 -14.07
N ALA A 409 66.62 -15.68 -14.70
CA ALA A 409 67.95 -15.08 -14.55
C ALA A 409 67.95 -13.60 -14.96
N THR A 410 68.83 -12.80 -14.33
CA THR A 410 69.06 -11.37 -14.63
C THR A 410 67.82 -10.47 -14.58
N GLY A 411 67.36 -10.12 -13.37
CA GLY A 411 66.39 -9.04 -13.21
C GLY A 411 67.04 -7.65 -13.35
N ILE A 412 66.33 -6.71 -14.01
CA ILE A 412 66.33 -5.24 -13.76
C ILE A 412 65.27 -4.59 -14.69
N THR A 413 64.10 -4.20 -14.12
CA THR A 413 63.16 -3.14 -14.58
C THR A 413 62.57 -3.17 -16.01
N ARG A 414 61.34 -2.70 -16.31
CA ARG A 414 60.25 -2.02 -15.54
C ARG A 414 58.93 -2.15 -16.35
N LEU A 415 57.77 -2.04 -15.68
CA LEU A 415 56.45 -1.55 -16.18
C LEU A 415 56.00 -2.00 -17.60
N HIS A 416 54.91 -2.72 -17.83
CA HIS A 416 53.61 -2.75 -17.14
C HIS A 416 53.04 -4.17 -17.10
N SER A 417 52.62 -4.66 -15.94
CA SER A 417 51.93 -5.95 -15.81
C SER A 417 50.41 -5.81 -15.99
N THR A 418 49.87 -6.40 -17.06
CA THR A 418 48.43 -6.69 -17.17
C THR A 418 47.96 -7.46 -15.94
N VAL A 419 46.95 -6.97 -15.23
CA VAL A 419 46.40 -7.66 -14.05
C VAL A 419 45.56 -8.84 -14.50
N ILE A 420 46.20 -10.00 -14.68
CA ILE A 420 45.51 -11.29 -14.79
C ILE A 420 44.93 -11.60 -13.40
N ARG A 421 43.65 -11.26 -13.19
CA ARG A 421 42.92 -11.67 -12.00
C ARG A 421 42.69 -13.18 -12.05
N TYR A 422 43.57 -13.94 -11.41
CA TYR A 422 43.24 -15.29 -10.95
C TYR A 422 42.10 -15.16 -9.92
N PHE A 423 40.88 -15.47 -10.34
CA PHE A 423 39.83 -15.85 -9.40
C PHE A 423 40.14 -17.28 -8.94
N SER A 424 40.58 -17.46 -7.69
CA SER A 424 40.60 -18.79 -7.10
C SER A 424 39.16 -19.23 -6.82
N PRO A 425 38.75 -20.43 -7.25
CA PRO A 425 37.41 -20.94 -6.99
C PRO A 425 37.39 -21.56 -5.59
N GLU A 426 37.22 -20.76 -4.56
CA GLU A 426 37.16 -21.18 -3.15
C GLU A 426 35.72 -21.09 -2.64
N GLY A 427 35.32 -22.06 -1.81
CA GLY A 427 34.10 -21.97 -1.01
C GLY A 427 34.44 -21.52 0.41
N THR A 428 33.43 -21.03 1.14
CA THR A 428 33.58 -20.61 2.54
C THR A 428 32.94 -21.63 3.45
N LEU A 429 33.70 -22.16 4.41
CA LEU A 429 33.16 -22.90 5.55
C LEU A 429 33.17 -21.97 6.77
N VAL A 430 32.02 -21.84 7.41
CA VAL A 430 31.83 -21.06 8.63
C VAL A 430 31.60 -22.02 9.79
N ILE A 431 32.34 -21.82 10.88
CA ILE A 431 32.27 -22.67 12.07
C ILE A 431 31.75 -21.81 13.22
N GLU A 432 30.63 -22.22 13.80
CA GLU A 432 29.95 -21.50 14.89
C GLU A 432 30.05 -22.35 16.17
N VAL A 433 30.84 -21.85 17.14
CA VAL A 433 31.17 -22.56 18.39
C VAL A 433 30.59 -21.84 19.60
N GLU A 434 29.56 -22.44 20.21
CA GLU A 434 28.83 -21.88 21.35
C GLU A 434 29.52 -22.10 22.71
N ASP A 435 30.51 -23.01 22.78
CA ASP A 435 31.21 -23.39 24.02
C ASP A 435 32.73 -23.13 23.89
N PRO A 436 33.34 -22.29 24.75
CA PRO A 436 34.74 -21.87 24.60
C PRO A 436 35.78 -22.95 24.92
N GLY A 437 35.36 -24.16 25.27
CA GLY A 437 36.24 -25.31 25.55
C GLY A 437 36.33 -26.34 24.41
N VAL A 438 35.85 -26.03 23.21
CA VAL A 438 35.80 -26.96 22.07
C VAL A 438 36.98 -26.72 21.11
N SER A 439 37.80 -27.74 20.87
CA SER A 439 38.75 -27.79 19.74
C SER A 439 38.03 -28.29 18.48
N VAL A 440 38.35 -27.72 17.32
CA VAL A 440 37.79 -28.16 16.03
C VAL A 440 38.93 -28.62 15.11
N SER A 441 38.64 -29.55 14.20
CA SER A 441 39.60 -30.04 13.21
C SER A 441 38.92 -30.36 11.87
N ILE A 442 39.69 -30.23 10.79
CA ILE A 442 39.27 -30.51 9.42
C ILE A 442 40.31 -31.42 8.77
N ASP A 443 39.90 -32.57 8.24
CA ASP A 443 40.77 -33.63 7.70
C ASP A 443 41.89 -34.06 8.67
N GLY A 444 41.65 -33.94 9.98
CA GLY A 444 42.62 -34.21 11.05
C GLY A 444 43.63 -33.08 11.31
N GLN A 445 43.50 -31.93 10.66
CA GLN A 445 44.29 -30.74 10.96
C GLN A 445 43.57 -29.92 12.05
N GLU A 446 44.18 -29.78 13.23
CA GLU A 446 43.58 -29.09 14.38
C GLU A 446 43.61 -27.56 14.21
N LEU A 447 42.44 -26.95 14.39
CA LEU A 447 42.17 -25.52 14.31
C LEU A 447 41.71 -25.04 15.69
N VAL A 448 42.63 -24.39 16.40
CA VAL A 448 42.40 -23.93 17.79
C VAL A 448 41.65 -22.60 17.78
N ILE A 449 40.34 -22.67 17.53
CA ILE A 449 39.40 -21.55 17.64
C ILE A 449 39.44 -21.03 19.08
N LYS A 450 39.79 -19.75 19.28
CA LYS A 450 40.05 -19.19 20.62
C LYS A 450 38.81 -18.59 21.28
N GLY A 451 37.93 -19.48 21.74
CA GLY A 451 36.75 -19.14 22.54
C GLY A 451 35.45 -19.16 21.74
N THR A 452 34.36 -18.68 22.35
CA THR A 452 33.05 -18.59 21.69
C THR A 452 33.09 -17.58 20.56
N GLY A 453 32.70 -18.00 19.36
CA GLY A 453 32.74 -17.14 18.18
C GLY A 453 32.42 -17.85 16.88
N VAL A 454 32.55 -17.07 15.80
CA VAL A 454 32.36 -17.50 14.42
C VAL A 454 33.70 -17.38 13.70
N GLU A 455 34.19 -18.47 13.11
CA GLU A 455 35.43 -18.47 12.31
C GLU A 455 35.13 -18.86 10.86
N GLU A 456 35.59 -18.05 9.90
CA GLU A 456 35.40 -18.29 8.46
C GLU A 456 36.70 -18.81 7.81
N LEU A 457 36.63 -19.99 7.19
CA LEU A 457 37.74 -20.64 6.51
C LEU A 457 37.44 -20.76 5.00
N ARG A 458 38.40 -20.35 4.18
CA ARG A 458 38.34 -20.56 2.73
C ARG A 458 38.95 -21.90 2.36
N LEU A 459 38.13 -22.76 1.77
CA LEU A 459 38.50 -24.11 1.37
C LEU A 459 38.26 -24.29 -0.12
N LYS A 460 38.94 -25.27 -0.73
CA LYS A 460 38.72 -25.60 -2.13
C LYS A 460 37.46 -26.45 -2.26
N PRO A 461 36.74 -26.41 -3.38
CA PRO A 461 35.57 -27.25 -3.58
C PRO A 461 35.92 -28.74 -3.45
N GLY A 462 35.26 -29.43 -2.54
CA GLY A 462 35.66 -30.77 -2.09
C GLY A 462 34.88 -31.24 -0.86
N GLN A 463 35.11 -32.49 -0.46
CA GLN A 463 34.56 -33.06 0.77
C GLN A 463 35.65 -33.08 1.85
N TYR A 464 35.28 -32.63 3.04
CA TYR A 464 36.15 -32.47 4.20
C TYR A 464 35.54 -33.16 5.42
N GLN A 465 36.35 -33.89 6.19
CA GLN A 465 35.91 -34.49 7.44
C GLN A 465 36.07 -33.49 8.59
N PHE A 466 34.94 -33.00 9.10
CA PHE A 466 34.88 -32.10 10.25
C PHE A 466 34.77 -32.89 11.54
N GLU A 467 35.49 -32.47 12.57
CA GLU A 467 35.41 -33.07 13.91
C GLU A 467 35.65 -32.02 15.00
N ALA A 468 34.67 -31.88 15.90
CA ALA A 468 34.71 -31.02 17.07
C ALA A 468 34.77 -31.85 18.36
N THR A 469 35.69 -31.51 19.25
CA THR A 469 35.97 -32.26 20.48
C THR A 469 36.11 -31.32 21.69
N LYS A 470 35.77 -31.80 22.88
CA LYS A 470 35.98 -31.07 24.14
C LYS A 470 36.54 -32.00 25.20
N GLY A 471 37.71 -31.66 25.75
CA GLY A 471 38.40 -32.48 26.76
C GLY A 471 38.80 -33.89 26.28
N GLY A 472 38.81 -34.14 24.97
CA GLY A 472 39.05 -35.45 24.37
C GLY A 472 37.79 -36.26 24.03
N GLU A 473 36.59 -35.76 24.34
CA GLU A 473 35.32 -36.36 23.92
C GLU A 473 34.84 -35.71 22.61
N VAL A 474 34.38 -36.53 21.64
CA VAL A 474 33.92 -36.05 20.32
C VAL A 474 32.46 -35.58 20.45
N LEU A 475 32.23 -34.29 20.24
CA LEU A 475 30.90 -33.68 20.31
C LEU A 475 30.15 -33.81 18.98
N LYS A 476 30.85 -33.63 17.85
CA LYS A 476 30.29 -33.72 16.51
C LYS A 476 31.35 -34.19 15.51
N ARG A 477 30.98 -35.08 14.59
CA ARG A 477 31.81 -35.49 13.45
C ARG A 477 30.93 -35.69 12.23
N GLU A 478 31.20 -34.98 11.14
CA GLU A 478 30.39 -35.02 9.91
C GLU A 478 31.25 -34.73 8.66
N LEU A 479 30.71 -35.02 7.47
CA LEU A 479 31.41 -34.84 6.20
C LEU A 479 30.83 -33.63 5.45
N ILE A 480 31.56 -32.52 5.44
CA ILE A 480 31.13 -31.25 4.85
C ILE A 480 31.50 -31.26 3.36
N THR A 481 30.57 -30.90 2.48
CA THR A 481 30.84 -30.75 1.04
C THR A 481 30.91 -29.26 0.70
N VAL A 482 32.11 -28.68 0.77
CA VAL A 482 32.32 -27.28 0.37
C VAL A 482 32.15 -27.17 -1.15
N THR A 483 31.23 -26.33 -1.59
CA THR A 483 30.95 -26.08 -3.01
C THR A 483 31.68 -24.83 -3.50
N ARG A 484 31.84 -24.71 -4.83
CA ARG A 484 32.48 -23.54 -5.45
C ARG A 484 31.60 -22.30 -5.24
N ASP A 485 32.22 -21.22 -4.72
CA ASP A 485 31.57 -19.95 -4.44
C ASP A 485 30.38 -20.07 -3.43
N GLY A 486 30.22 -21.23 -2.78
CA GLY A 486 29.19 -21.53 -1.79
C GLY A 486 29.63 -21.26 -0.34
N ARG A 487 28.66 -21.23 0.58
CA ARG A 487 28.87 -20.97 2.02
C ARG A 487 28.23 -22.07 2.87
N GLU A 488 29.04 -22.99 3.35
CA GLU A 488 28.64 -24.02 4.31
C GLU A 488 28.74 -23.46 5.75
N VAL A 489 27.84 -23.86 6.65
CA VAL A 489 27.84 -23.41 8.05
C VAL A 489 27.68 -24.63 8.97
N VAL A 490 28.62 -24.81 9.90
CA VAL A 490 28.57 -25.90 10.89
C VAL A 490 28.54 -25.35 12.32
N ARG A 491 27.44 -25.69 13.00
CA ARG A 491 27.18 -25.39 14.41
C ARG A 491 27.55 -26.57 15.30
N VAL A 492 28.11 -26.27 16.47
CA VAL A 492 28.44 -27.23 17.52
C VAL A 492 27.87 -26.75 18.86
N SER A 493 26.77 -27.39 19.28
CA SER A 493 26.08 -27.16 20.55
C SER A 493 25.77 -28.48 21.25
N ARG A 494 25.22 -28.45 22.47
CA ARG A 494 25.04 -29.63 23.33
C ARG A 494 23.56 -29.96 23.59
N GLU A 495 23.10 -31.08 23.06
CA GLU A 495 21.76 -31.61 23.38
C GLU A 495 21.66 -32.20 24.81
N VAL A 496 20.43 -32.26 25.32
CA VAL A 496 20.04 -32.98 26.54
C VAL A 496 19.04 -34.08 26.13
N PRO A 497 19.16 -35.35 26.59
CA PRO A 497 18.40 -36.45 25.99
C PRO A 497 16.89 -36.41 26.26
N LEU A 498 16.09 -36.51 25.20
CA LEU A 498 14.65 -36.77 25.27
C LEU A 498 14.38 -38.23 25.70
N SER A 499 13.46 -38.42 26.66
CA SER A 499 13.10 -39.75 27.18
C SER A 499 11.74 -40.24 26.65
N ALA A 500 11.76 -41.41 26.01
CA ALA A 500 10.62 -42.31 25.81
C ALA A 500 9.34 -41.75 25.13
N ALA A 501 9.38 -41.59 23.81
CA ALA A 501 8.15 -41.53 23.01
C ALA A 501 7.52 -42.93 22.84
N PRO A 502 6.18 -43.11 23.00
CA PRO A 502 5.49 -44.31 22.56
C PRO A 502 5.33 -44.34 21.04
N THR A 503 5.61 -45.50 20.45
CA THR A 503 5.70 -45.79 19.01
C THR A 503 4.56 -45.29 18.12
N LYS A 504 4.95 -44.92 16.88
CA LYS A 504 4.12 -44.64 15.69
C LYS A 504 2.72 -45.29 15.73
N ARG A 505 1.68 -44.47 15.66
CA ARG A 505 0.39 -44.83 15.04
C ARG A 505 0.24 -44.10 13.71
N SER A 506 -0.46 -44.74 12.78
CA SER A 506 -0.88 -44.11 11.53
C SER A 506 -2.19 -43.37 11.77
N THR A 507 -2.19 -42.06 11.56
CA THR A 507 -3.34 -41.16 11.42
C THR A 507 -2.92 -40.16 10.34
N THR A 508 -3.51 -40.16 9.14
CA THR A 508 -4.85 -39.61 8.88
C THR A 508 -4.94 -38.19 9.46
N GLU A 509 -4.93 -37.19 8.59
CA GLU A 509 -5.12 -35.79 9.00
C GLU A 509 -6.45 -35.65 9.73
N VAL A 510 -6.41 -35.08 10.93
CA VAL A 510 -7.61 -34.77 11.71
C VAL A 510 -7.93 -33.30 11.45
N SER A 511 -8.96 -33.05 10.65
CA SER A 511 -9.45 -31.70 10.43
C SER A 511 -9.92 -31.06 11.74
N LEU A 512 -9.70 -29.76 11.90
CA LEU A 512 -10.23 -29.02 13.04
C LEU A 512 -11.77 -29.14 13.06
N PRO A 513 -12.39 -29.51 14.20
CA PRO A 513 -13.83 -29.64 14.31
C PRO A 513 -14.53 -28.29 14.10
N ASP A 514 -15.75 -28.32 13.55
CA ASP A 514 -16.48 -27.08 13.21
C ASP A 514 -16.89 -26.27 14.45
N GLN A 515 -16.82 -26.88 15.64
CA GLN A 515 -17.04 -26.26 16.93
C GLN A 515 -15.96 -26.71 17.93
N PHE A 516 -15.57 -25.80 18.81
CA PHE A 516 -14.65 -26.04 19.92
C PHE A 516 -15.22 -25.43 21.19
N GLU A 517 -15.45 -26.24 22.22
CA GLU A 517 -15.83 -25.78 23.56
C GLU A 517 -14.58 -25.81 24.45
N ASN A 518 -14.26 -24.70 25.12
CA ASN A 518 -13.11 -24.65 26.02
C ASN A 518 -13.46 -25.17 27.43
N GLN A 519 -12.45 -25.31 28.30
CA GLN A 519 -12.61 -25.83 29.66
C GLN A 519 -13.49 -24.97 30.58
N LEU A 520 -13.89 -23.76 30.14
CA LEU A 520 -14.79 -22.86 30.85
C LEU A 520 -16.25 -22.95 30.33
N GLY A 521 -16.50 -23.73 29.27
CA GLY A 521 -17.80 -23.84 28.59
C GLY A 521 -18.02 -22.77 27.50
N MET A 522 -17.00 -21.97 27.18
CA MET A 522 -17.10 -20.98 26.10
C MET A 522 -17.12 -21.71 24.75
N ASN A 523 -18.18 -21.48 23.98
CA ASN A 523 -18.37 -22.11 22.67
C ASN A 523 -17.76 -21.26 21.56
N PHE A 524 -16.89 -21.87 20.75
CA PHE A 524 -16.30 -21.25 19.57
C PHE A 524 -16.72 -22.00 18.30
N ILE A 525 -16.99 -21.23 17.26
CA ILE A 525 -17.32 -21.69 15.91
C ILE A 525 -16.08 -21.57 15.03
N LYS A 526 -15.85 -22.57 14.19
CA LYS A 526 -14.79 -22.53 13.18
C LYS A 526 -15.16 -21.55 12.07
N VAL A 527 -14.40 -20.47 12.00
CA VAL A 527 -14.45 -19.42 10.98
C VAL A 527 -13.37 -19.78 9.94
N PRO A 528 -13.73 -20.31 8.76
CA PRO A 528 -12.77 -21.03 7.93
C PRO A 528 -11.70 -20.13 7.27
N ALA A 529 -10.64 -20.71 6.76
CA ALA A 529 -9.70 -20.01 5.88
C ALA A 529 -10.35 -19.55 4.57
N GLY A 530 -10.01 -18.37 4.03
CA GLY A 530 -10.31 -18.10 2.62
C GLY A 530 -10.30 -16.66 2.10
N SER A 531 -11.34 -16.17 1.39
CA SER A 531 -11.23 -14.96 0.52
C SER A 531 -12.58 -14.24 0.19
N ALA A 532 -12.62 -12.91 -0.06
CA ALA A 532 -13.86 -12.09 0.03
C ALA A 532 -13.90 -10.60 -0.51
N TYR A 533 -15.08 -9.93 -0.77
CA TYR A 533 -15.36 -8.47 -1.18
C TYR A 533 -16.07 -7.37 -0.22
N LEU A 534 -15.40 -6.49 0.57
CA LEU A 534 -15.93 -5.97 1.90
C LEU A 534 -16.51 -4.56 2.02
N GLY A 535 -17.28 -4.32 3.10
CA GLY A 535 -17.25 -3.07 3.88
C GLY A 535 -18.50 -2.18 3.88
N GLY A 536 -19.69 -2.65 3.45
CA GLY A 536 -20.71 -1.68 3.03
C GLY A 536 -22.16 -2.08 2.84
N TYR A 537 -22.87 -1.09 2.25
CA TYR A 537 -24.31 -0.86 2.21
C TYR A 537 -24.94 -0.69 0.80
N GLY A 538 -26.17 -1.19 0.65
CA GLY A 538 -27.29 -0.48 0.02
C GLY A 538 -27.27 -0.26 -1.49
N GLY A 539 -26.90 -1.25 -2.31
CA GLY A 539 -27.19 -1.21 -3.76
C GLY A 539 -26.12 -0.67 -4.74
N LEU A 540 -24.82 -0.65 -4.43
CA LEU A 540 -23.66 -0.66 -5.39
C LEU A 540 -22.69 -1.81 -4.94
N ALA A 541 -21.69 -2.47 -5.62
CA ALA A 541 -21.27 -3.90 -5.33
C ALA A 541 -20.25 -4.51 -4.27
N GLY A 542 -18.91 -4.58 -4.43
CA GLY A 542 -17.96 -5.40 -3.60
C GLY A 542 -16.68 -4.76 -2.95
N TRP A 543 -16.49 -3.44 -2.99
CA TRP A 543 -15.33 -2.56 -2.68
C TRP A 543 -14.21 -2.81 -1.68
N GLU A 544 -14.22 -3.67 -0.64
CA GLU A 544 -13.16 -3.64 0.39
C GLU A 544 -12.44 -5.00 0.76
N HIS A 545 -12.00 -5.82 -0.23
CA HIS A 545 -11.46 -7.23 -0.18
C HIS A 545 -10.63 -7.63 1.03
N VAL A 546 -10.69 -8.92 1.43
CA VAL A 546 -9.79 -9.56 2.42
C VAL A 546 -9.74 -11.11 2.30
N SER A 547 -8.78 -11.78 2.95
CA SER A 547 -8.40 -13.23 2.86
C SER A 547 -8.28 -14.00 4.21
N PHE A 548 -7.81 -15.26 4.27
CA PHE A 548 -7.25 -16.04 5.41
C PHE A 548 -6.47 -17.27 4.87
N SER A 549 -5.47 -17.76 5.62
CA SER A 549 -4.78 -19.06 5.38
C SER A 549 -5.31 -20.21 6.22
N GLN A 550 -5.75 -19.93 7.44
CA GLN A 550 -6.07 -20.94 8.44
C GLN A 550 -7.41 -20.64 9.07
N ASP A 551 -8.11 -21.69 9.47
CA ASP A 551 -9.34 -21.56 10.24
C ASP A 551 -9.03 -20.91 11.61
N ILE A 552 -9.75 -19.84 11.94
CA ILE A 552 -9.77 -19.30 13.31
C ILE A 552 -11.01 -19.83 14.03
N TYR A 553 -10.95 -19.90 15.35
CA TYR A 553 -12.14 -20.12 16.16
C TYR A 553 -12.64 -18.76 16.65
N MET A 554 -13.92 -18.43 16.45
CA MET A 554 -14.52 -17.22 17.03
C MET A 554 -15.64 -17.59 17.99
N GLY A 555 -15.75 -16.84 19.11
CA GLY A 555 -16.83 -17.01 20.09
C GLY A 555 -18.20 -16.96 19.43
N ALA A 556 -19.03 -17.99 19.71
CA ALA A 556 -20.38 -18.14 19.18
C ALA A 556 -21.23 -16.88 19.40
N CYS A 557 -21.04 -16.24 20.55
CA CYS A 557 -21.56 -14.92 20.88
C CYS A 557 -20.45 -14.05 21.51
N GLU A 558 -20.80 -12.85 21.96
CA GLU A 558 -20.01 -12.04 22.89
C GLU A 558 -19.78 -12.77 24.22
N VAL A 559 -18.73 -12.37 24.95
CA VAL A 559 -18.44 -12.88 26.28
C VAL A 559 -19.56 -12.51 27.24
N THR A 560 -20.13 -13.50 27.93
CA THR A 560 -21.21 -13.32 28.89
C THR A 560 -20.71 -12.75 30.21
N GLN A 561 -21.62 -12.13 30.98
CA GLN A 561 -21.35 -11.71 32.35
C GLN A 561 -20.98 -12.89 33.27
N ARG A 562 -21.43 -14.11 32.96
CA ARG A 562 -21.07 -15.35 33.68
C ARG A 562 -19.62 -15.78 33.42
N GLU A 563 -19.19 -15.85 32.15
CA GLU A 563 -17.82 -16.19 31.77
C GLU A 563 -16.83 -15.12 32.30
N TRP A 564 -17.19 -13.84 32.16
CA TRP A 564 -16.43 -12.73 32.75
C TRP A 564 -16.25 -12.90 34.26
N LEU A 565 -17.32 -13.19 34.99
CA LEU A 565 -17.27 -13.39 36.45
C LEU A 565 -16.40 -14.60 36.83
N ALA A 566 -16.38 -15.66 36.03
CA ALA A 566 -15.57 -16.86 36.28
C ALA A 566 -14.06 -16.65 36.05
N VAL A 567 -13.66 -15.70 35.18
CA VAL A 567 -12.25 -15.37 34.92
C VAL A 567 -11.74 -14.25 35.84
N VAL A 568 -12.50 -13.15 35.96
CA VAL A 568 -12.10 -11.89 36.63
C VAL A 568 -12.59 -11.80 38.08
N GLY A 569 -13.59 -12.61 38.47
CA GLY A 569 -14.10 -12.66 39.84
C GLY A 569 -14.98 -11.46 40.26
N LYS A 570 -15.20 -10.48 39.37
CA LYS A 570 -16.12 -9.34 39.56
C LYS A 570 -16.78 -8.96 38.24
N ASN A 571 -18.07 -8.65 38.30
CA ASN A 571 -18.85 -8.11 37.19
C ASN A 571 -19.07 -6.60 37.41
N HIS A 572 -18.76 -5.78 36.40
CA HIS A 572 -18.91 -4.32 36.46
C HIS A 572 -19.95 -3.78 35.44
N SER A 573 -20.64 -4.64 34.70
CA SER A 573 -21.58 -4.24 33.66
C SER A 573 -22.76 -3.44 34.22
N HIS A 574 -23.21 -2.45 33.45
CA HIS A 574 -24.30 -1.56 33.81
C HIS A 574 -25.62 -2.34 34.01
N PHE A 575 -25.93 -3.25 33.09
CA PHE A 575 -27.04 -4.19 33.13
C PHE A 575 -26.64 -5.48 33.84
N SER A 576 -26.26 -5.37 35.12
CA SER A 576 -25.99 -6.49 36.04
C SER A 576 -26.77 -6.32 37.35
N ALA A 577 -26.85 -7.35 38.19
CA ALA A 577 -27.59 -7.31 39.46
C ALA A 577 -27.11 -6.21 40.44
N GLU A 578 -25.83 -5.86 40.39
CA GLU A 578 -25.24 -4.79 41.22
C GLU A 578 -25.22 -3.43 40.51
N GLY A 579 -25.10 -3.45 39.16
CA GLY A 579 -24.95 -2.30 38.28
C GLY A 579 -26.09 -1.27 38.31
N ALA A 580 -25.81 -0.09 37.77
CA ALA A 580 -26.75 1.04 37.79
C ALA A 580 -28.02 0.82 36.93
N GLY A 581 -27.94 -0.05 35.91
CA GLY A 581 -29.04 -0.44 35.04
C GLY A 581 -29.92 -1.57 35.56
N LYS A 582 -29.67 -2.10 36.78
CA LYS A 582 -30.36 -3.28 37.34
C LYS A 582 -31.89 -3.24 37.31
N ALA A 583 -32.49 -2.05 37.34
CA ALA A 583 -33.94 -1.89 37.22
C ALA A 583 -34.49 -2.36 35.86
N ALA A 584 -33.71 -2.27 34.77
CA ALA A 584 -34.12 -2.68 33.43
C ALA A 584 -34.08 -4.21 33.20
N ILE A 585 -33.36 -4.94 34.05
CA ILE A 585 -33.20 -6.41 34.00
C ILE A 585 -33.94 -7.14 35.14
N ALA A 586 -34.63 -6.41 36.02
CA ALA A 586 -35.28 -6.96 37.23
C ALA A 586 -36.39 -7.99 36.94
N SER A 587 -36.78 -8.19 35.68
CA SER A 587 -37.71 -9.22 35.21
C SER A 587 -37.04 -10.51 34.71
N LEU A 588 -35.70 -10.56 34.63
CA LEU A 588 -34.93 -11.71 34.15
C LEU A 588 -34.50 -12.61 35.32
N SER A 589 -34.42 -13.94 35.10
CA SER A 589 -33.89 -14.88 36.10
C SER A 589 -32.39 -14.63 36.37
N VAL A 590 -31.86 -15.20 37.46
CA VAL A 590 -30.42 -15.13 37.77
C VAL A 590 -29.59 -15.84 36.69
N GLU A 591 -30.11 -16.89 36.06
CA GLU A 591 -29.45 -17.52 34.92
C GLU A 591 -29.37 -16.53 33.74
N GLN A 592 -30.51 -15.99 33.30
CA GLN A 592 -30.63 -15.05 32.18
C GLN A 592 -29.80 -13.78 32.38
N GLN A 593 -29.69 -13.26 33.60
CA GLN A 593 -28.82 -12.12 33.91
C GLN A 593 -27.33 -12.46 33.74
N GLY A 594 -26.95 -13.73 33.95
CA GLY A 594 -25.61 -14.23 33.64
C GLY A 594 -25.35 -14.42 32.14
N ASP A 595 -26.39 -14.68 31.35
CA ASP A 595 -26.33 -14.80 29.88
C ASP A 595 -26.37 -13.45 29.14
N LEU A 596 -26.51 -12.32 29.83
CA LEU A 596 -26.29 -11.01 29.21
C LEU A 596 -24.82 -10.85 28.79
N PRO A 597 -24.52 -10.14 27.68
CA PRO A 597 -23.15 -9.81 27.31
C PRO A 597 -22.50 -8.94 28.39
N VAL A 598 -21.19 -9.07 28.55
CA VAL A 598 -20.41 -8.12 29.35
C VAL A 598 -20.28 -6.80 28.58
N GLU A 599 -20.79 -5.73 29.19
CA GLU A 599 -20.59 -4.36 28.73
C GLU A 599 -19.99 -3.49 29.84
N SER A 600 -19.70 -2.21 29.53
CA SER A 600 -18.94 -1.31 30.40
C SER A 600 -17.52 -1.81 30.70
N VAL A 601 -16.86 -2.34 29.66
CA VAL A 601 -15.45 -2.73 29.66
C VAL A 601 -14.65 -1.88 28.67
N SER A 602 -13.42 -1.52 29.05
CA SER A 602 -12.42 -0.90 28.16
C SER A 602 -11.48 -1.96 27.57
N CYS A 603 -10.65 -1.58 26.59
CA CYS A 603 -9.67 -2.49 26.01
C CYS A 603 -8.64 -3.00 27.05
N PHE A 604 -8.38 -2.24 28.12
CA PHE A 604 -7.50 -2.66 29.20
C PHE A 604 -8.13 -3.73 30.11
N ASP A 605 -9.42 -3.59 30.43
CA ASP A 605 -10.17 -4.61 31.18
C ASP A 605 -10.26 -5.91 30.37
N ILE A 606 -10.50 -5.79 29.06
CA ILE A 606 -10.56 -6.90 28.11
C ILE A 606 -9.21 -7.61 28.01
N GLN A 607 -8.10 -6.87 27.91
CA GLN A 607 -6.77 -7.48 27.87
C GLN A 607 -6.48 -8.24 29.17
N TYR A 608 -6.84 -7.69 30.34
CA TYR A 608 -6.68 -8.40 31.61
C TYR A 608 -7.50 -9.72 31.67
N PHE A 609 -8.75 -9.70 31.17
CA PHE A 609 -9.56 -10.91 31.02
C PHE A 609 -8.87 -11.93 30.08
N ILE A 610 -8.35 -11.48 28.94
CA ILE A 610 -7.65 -12.31 27.95
C ILE A 610 -6.37 -12.92 28.54
N ASP A 611 -5.57 -12.15 29.29
CA ASP A 611 -4.32 -12.62 29.91
C ASP A 611 -4.60 -13.74 30.93
N VAL A 612 -5.61 -13.54 31.79
CA VAL A 612 -6.02 -14.55 32.79
C VAL A 612 -6.71 -15.76 32.16
N LEU A 613 -7.39 -15.59 31.02
CA LEU A 613 -7.96 -16.69 30.24
C LEU A 613 -6.87 -17.53 29.57
N ASN A 614 -5.84 -16.88 29.03
CA ASN A 614 -4.68 -17.54 28.41
C ASN A 614 -3.85 -18.32 29.45
N ASP A 615 -3.51 -17.72 30.59
CA ASP A 615 -2.75 -18.33 31.69
C ASP A 615 -3.38 -19.65 32.20
N LYS A 616 -4.71 -19.73 32.22
CA LYS A 616 -5.46 -20.82 32.88
C LYS A 616 -6.14 -21.81 31.93
N TYR A 617 -6.53 -21.39 30.73
CA TYR A 617 -7.46 -22.13 29.86
C TYR A 617 -7.04 -22.16 28.37
N ALA A 618 -5.83 -21.74 28.02
CA ALA A 618 -5.27 -21.97 26.68
C ALA A 618 -4.64 -23.37 26.57
N ASP A 619 -4.96 -24.06 25.48
CA ASP A 619 -4.26 -25.30 25.12
C ASP A 619 -2.87 -24.99 24.54
N GLN A 620 -1.93 -25.90 24.69
CA GLN A 620 -0.55 -25.71 24.22
C GLN A 620 -0.50 -25.34 22.73
N GLY A 621 0.05 -24.16 22.43
CA GLY A 621 0.17 -23.63 21.06
C GLY A 621 -1.00 -22.76 20.58
N TRP A 622 -2.03 -22.54 21.40
CA TRP A 622 -3.15 -21.65 21.12
C TRP A 622 -3.17 -20.44 22.06
N ILE A 623 -3.78 -19.35 21.62
CA ILE A 623 -4.06 -18.15 22.42
C ILE A 623 -5.47 -17.62 22.10
N TYR A 624 -6.08 -16.97 23.08
CA TYR A 624 -7.25 -16.11 22.88
C TYR A 624 -6.79 -14.66 22.65
N ARG A 625 -7.45 -13.93 21.75
CA ARG A 625 -7.31 -12.47 21.59
C ARG A 625 -8.64 -11.84 21.17
N LEU A 626 -8.70 -10.51 21.13
CA LEU A 626 -9.77 -9.81 20.42
C LEU A 626 -9.72 -10.14 18.91
N PRO A 627 -10.87 -10.24 18.22
CA PRO A 627 -10.88 -10.12 16.77
C PRO A 627 -10.32 -8.77 16.36
N THR A 628 -9.68 -8.68 15.19
CA THR A 628 -9.42 -7.38 14.57
C THR A 628 -10.72 -6.80 13.98
N ARG A 629 -10.78 -5.50 13.67
CA ARG A 629 -11.88 -4.95 12.84
C ARG A 629 -11.90 -5.73 11.54
N VAL A 630 -10.70 -5.98 11.04
CA VAL A 630 -10.35 -6.82 9.90
C VAL A 630 -10.50 -8.31 10.32
N GLU A 631 -11.57 -8.69 11.02
CA GLU A 631 -11.86 -10.06 11.49
C GLU A 631 -13.27 -10.18 12.04
N TRP A 632 -13.80 -9.13 12.67
CA TRP A 632 -15.16 -9.13 13.19
C TRP A 632 -16.21 -9.03 12.07
N GLU A 633 -15.96 -8.22 11.05
CA GLU A 633 -16.80 -8.21 9.86
C GLU A 633 -16.72 -9.60 9.16
N TYR A 634 -15.70 -10.42 9.49
CA TYR A 634 -15.64 -11.83 9.12
C TYR A 634 -16.85 -12.62 9.58
N ALA A 635 -16.98 -12.70 10.90
CA ALA A 635 -18.08 -13.43 11.46
C ALA A 635 -19.42 -12.88 10.98
N CYS A 636 -19.56 -11.55 10.81
CA CYS A 636 -20.80 -10.90 10.38
C CYS A 636 -21.43 -11.52 9.14
N ARG A 637 -20.62 -11.75 8.09
CA ARG A 637 -21.09 -12.38 6.86
C ARG A 637 -20.24 -13.60 6.49
N VAL A 638 -20.06 -14.46 7.50
CA VAL A 638 -20.18 -15.93 7.50
C VAL A 638 -19.30 -16.78 6.59
N GLY A 639 -18.02 -16.78 6.88
CA GLY A 639 -17.11 -17.74 6.25
C GLY A 639 -16.67 -17.25 4.88
N PRO A 640 -15.72 -17.96 4.27
CA PRO A 640 -14.96 -17.46 3.15
C PRO A 640 -15.80 -17.65 1.90
N ARG A 641 -15.74 -16.70 0.96
CA ARG A 641 -16.71 -16.68 -0.15
C ARG A 641 -16.02 -16.31 -1.49
N GLY A 642 -16.48 -15.46 -2.46
CA GLY A 642 -16.09 -15.68 -3.90
C GLY A 642 -15.91 -14.78 -5.18
N THR A 643 -16.33 -13.51 -5.42
CA THR A 643 -16.19 -12.61 -6.67
C THR A 643 -17.29 -11.51 -6.91
N TYR A 644 -17.17 -10.23 -6.57
CA TYR A 644 -18.19 -9.12 -6.98
C TYR A 644 -19.58 -9.56 -6.27
N SER A 645 -20.53 -10.33 -6.89
CA SER A 645 -22.00 -10.05 -6.90
C SER A 645 -22.95 -11.01 -6.14
N ASN A 646 -22.46 -12.03 -5.44
CA ASN A 646 -23.22 -12.85 -4.49
C ASN A 646 -22.57 -12.61 -3.13
N GLY A 647 -22.55 -11.38 -2.62
CA GLY A 647 -21.98 -11.15 -1.29
C GLY A 647 -21.73 -9.73 -0.76
N SER A 648 -21.41 -8.78 -1.61
CA SER A 648 -22.46 -8.23 -2.46
C SER A 648 -23.95 -8.36 -1.97
N HIS A 649 -24.46 -9.56 -1.66
CA HIS A 649 -25.87 -9.84 -1.45
C HIS A 649 -26.10 -10.86 -0.33
N ASP A 650 -25.17 -11.11 0.60
CA ASP A 650 -25.48 -11.90 1.80
C ASP A 650 -24.77 -11.45 3.08
N PHE A 651 -25.40 -11.88 4.17
CA PHE A 651 -26.10 -10.91 5.00
C PHE A 651 -26.81 -11.66 6.14
N TYR A 652 -27.32 -10.93 7.14
CA TYR A 652 -27.39 -11.47 8.50
C TYR A 652 -28.58 -12.40 8.84
N LEU A 653 -29.42 -12.80 7.88
CA LEU A 653 -30.61 -13.62 8.15
C LEU A 653 -30.84 -14.73 7.10
N LYS A 654 -31.94 -15.49 7.28
CA LYS A 654 -32.55 -16.36 6.25
C LYS A 654 -33.06 -15.59 5.01
N LYS A 655 -32.86 -14.27 4.96
CA LYS A 655 -33.07 -13.37 3.82
C LYS A 655 -31.89 -12.39 3.73
N PRO A 656 -31.52 -11.94 2.53
CA PRO A 656 -30.38 -11.06 2.35
C PRO A 656 -30.66 -9.58 2.74
N VAL A 657 -30.11 -9.11 3.88
CA VAL A 657 -29.96 -7.68 4.27
C VAL A 657 -28.65 -7.32 5.03
N ASP A 658 -27.99 -6.21 4.66
CA ASP A 658 -26.70 -5.69 5.21
C ASP A 658 -26.74 -5.19 6.66
N GLN A 659 -27.89 -5.35 7.30
CA GLN A 659 -28.24 -4.75 8.56
C GLN A 659 -29.38 -5.54 9.22
N LEU A 660 -29.64 -5.28 10.50
CA LEU A 660 -30.94 -5.62 11.09
C LEU A 660 -32.07 -4.95 10.27
N LEU A 661 -33.24 -5.59 10.17
CA LEU A 661 -34.40 -4.95 9.57
C LEU A 661 -34.94 -3.82 10.47
N THR A 662 -35.68 -2.90 9.86
CA THR A 662 -36.46 -1.91 10.61
C THR A 662 -37.47 -2.62 11.52
N GLY A 663 -37.37 -2.42 12.83
CA GLY A 663 -38.15 -3.16 13.82
C GLY A 663 -37.51 -4.46 14.33
N GLU A 664 -36.24 -4.73 14.02
CA GLU A 664 -35.46 -5.82 14.66
C GLU A 664 -34.41 -5.30 15.66
N ALA A 665 -33.96 -4.04 15.57
CA ALA A 665 -32.99 -3.50 16.52
C ALA A 665 -33.63 -3.26 17.91
N ASN A 666 -32.92 -3.56 19.00
CA ASN A 666 -33.43 -3.40 20.39
C ASN A 666 -33.97 -2.00 20.72
N ILE A 667 -33.51 -0.93 20.06
CA ILE A 667 -34.08 0.42 20.22
C ILE A 667 -35.45 0.56 19.57
N ASP A 668 -35.70 -0.12 18.44
CA ASP A 668 -36.98 -0.09 17.72
C ASP A 668 -38.07 -0.83 18.55
N PHE A 669 -37.67 -1.79 19.40
CA PHE A 669 -38.51 -2.42 20.42
C PHE A 669 -38.67 -1.59 21.72
N GLY A 670 -37.93 -0.48 21.87
CA GLY A 670 -37.99 0.38 23.07
C GLY A 670 -37.42 -0.23 24.36
N LEU A 671 -36.69 -1.35 24.27
CA LEU A 671 -36.21 -2.08 25.45
C LEU A 671 -35.13 -1.33 26.25
N ASN A 672 -34.34 -0.48 25.58
CA ASN A 672 -33.31 0.38 26.19
C ASN A 672 -32.27 -0.37 27.07
N ARG A 673 -31.97 -1.64 26.73
CA ARG A 673 -30.91 -2.46 27.33
C ARG A 673 -30.40 -3.54 26.37
N THR A 674 -29.31 -4.20 26.75
CA THR A 674 -28.85 -5.47 26.16
C THR A 674 -29.89 -6.60 26.34
N GLN A 675 -29.77 -7.65 25.54
CA GLN A 675 -30.51 -8.92 25.64
C GLN A 675 -29.54 -10.05 26.02
N GLU A 676 -30.07 -11.22 26.36
CA GLU A 676 -29.29 -12.46 26.49
C GLU A 676 -28.50 -12.71 25.19
N VAL A 677 -27.25 -13.17 25.29
CA VAL A 677 -26.44 -13.45 24.11
C VAL A 677 -27.08 -14.56 23.27
N GLY A 678 -27.02 -14.43 21.95
CA GLY A 678 -27.71 -15.36 21.07
C GLY A 678 -29.15 -14.97 20.73
N TYR A 679 -29.64 -13.83 21.24
CA TYR A 679 -30.99 -13.32 20.97
C TYR A 679 -31.23 -13.04 19.49
N TYR A 680 -30.22 -12.56 18.75
CA TYR A 680 -30.30 -12.43 17.31
C TYR A 680 -29.97 -13.78 16.65
N SER A 681 -30.59 -14.03 15.49
CA SER A 681 -30.45 -15.31 14.80
C SER A 681 -29.00 -15.61 14.44
N ALA A 682 -28.57 -16.85 14.72
CA ALA A 682 -27.32 -17.39 14.21
C ALA A 682 -27.23 -17.16 12.70
N ASN A 683 -26.07 -16.66 12.29
CA ASN A 683 -25.72 -16.58 10.89
C ASN A 683 -25.25 -17.97 10.38
N ARG A 684 -24.89 -18.11 9.09
CA ARG A 684 -24.64 -19.44 8.48
C ARG A 684 -23.37 -20.17 8.94
N LEU A 685 -22.50 -19.55 9.75
CA LEU A 685 -21.47 -20.30 10.49
C LEU A 685 -21.98 -20.83 11.84
N GLY A 686 -23.00 -20.19 12.43
CA GLY A 686 -23.41 -20.40 13.82
C GLY A 686 -23.07 -19.26 14.76
N LEU A 687 -22.62 -18.10 14.24
CA LEU A 687 -22.24 -16.94 15.04
C LEU A 687 -23.46 -16.01 15.23
N HIS A 688 -23.73 -15.64 16.48
CA HIS A 688 -24.86 -14.81 16.89
C HIS A 688 -24.45 -13.36 17.18
N ASP A 689 -25.45 -12.50 17.31
CA ASP A 689 -25.42 -11.09 17.73
C ASP A 689 -24.46 -10.14 16.95
N MET A 690 -23.85 -10.62 15.86
CA MET A 690 -22.87 -9.93 15.00
C MET A 690 -23.27 -8.54 14.41
N HIS A 691 -24.44 -7.99 14.70
CA HIS A 691 -24.86 -6.67 14.20
C HIS A 691 -25.50 -5.78 15.28
N GLY A 692 -25.79 -6.32 16.47
CA GLY A 692 -26.61 -5.69 17.49
C GLY A 692 -26.73 -6.56 18.75
N ASN A 693 -27.22 -5.95 19.83
CA ASN A 693 -27.00 -6.30 21.26
C ASN A 693 -25.96 -5.35 21.85
N VAL A 694 -24.66 -5.59 21.65
CA VAL A 694 -23.60 -4.60 21.88
C VAL A 694 -22.79 -4.36 20.61
N SER A 695 -22.19 -3.17 20.47
CA SER A 695 -21.12 -2.97 19.49
C SER A 695 -19.81 -3.50 20.04
N GLU A 696 -18.99 -4.16 19.24
CA GLU A 696 -17.92 -5.00 19.76
C GLU A 696 -16.53 -4.38 19.61
N TRP A 697 -15.75 -4.41 20.69
CA TRP A 697 -14.35 -4.02 20.67
C TRP A 697 -13.53 -4.96 19.78
N CYS A 698 -12.82 -4.38 18.82
CA CYS A 698 -11.97 -5.11 17.87
C CYS A 698 -10.64 -4.37 17.66
N LEU A 699 -9.57 -5.09 17.33
CA LEU A 699 -8.25 -4.51 17.05
C LEU A 699 -8.26 -3.71 15.74
N GLY A 700 -7.92 -2.43 15.79
CA GLY A 700 -7.72 -1.61 14.60
C GLY A 700 -6.40 -1.93 13.87
N VAL A 701 -6.12 -1.18 12.80
CA VAL A 701 -4.80 -1.22 12.15
C VAL A 701 -3.79 -0.55 13.08
N LYS A 702 -2.61 -1.17 13.29
CA LYS A 702 -1.53 -0.53 14.07
C LYS A 702 -1.07 0.77 13.41
N THR A 703 -0.78 1.80 14.20
CA THR A 703 -0.23 3.05 13.69
C THR A 703 1.20 2.84 13.14
N PRO A 704 1.75 3.76 12.33
CA PRO A 704 3.14 3.66 11.85
C PRO A 704 4.19 3.60 12.97
N GLU A 705 3.87 4.14 14.14
CA GLU A 705 4.69 4.13 15.36
C GLU A 705 4.56 2.80 16.15
N GLY A 706 3.82 1.81 15.60
CA GLY A 706 3.59 0.50 16.20
C GLY A 706 2.45 0.43 17.23
N GLN A 707 1.79 1.56 17.53
CA GLN A 707 0.73 1.59 18.54
C GLN A 707 -0.52 0.83 18.04
N GLN A 708 -1.07 -0.05 18.89
CA GLN A 708 -2.30 -0.77 18.57
C GLN A 708 -3.52 0.16 18.63
N GLU A 709 -4.23 0.31 17.51
CA GLU A 709 -5.54 0.95 17.50
C GLU A 709 -6.65 -0.02 17.93
N TYR A 710 -7.78 0.53 18.34
CA TYR A 710 -8.98 -0.21 18.70
C TYR A 710 -10.21 0.49 18.10
N VAL A 711 -11.23 -0.29 17.77
CA VAL A 711 -12.50 0.20 17.23
C VAL A 711 -13.67 -0.54 17.87
N GLN A 712 -14.85 0.07 17.83
CA GLN A 712 -16.11 -0.60 18.10
C GLN A 712 -16.81 -0.89 16.78
N CYS A 713 -17.08 -2.16 16.50
CA CYS A 713 -17.76 -2.61 15.30
C CYS A 713 -19.26 -2.81 15.53
N GLY A 714 -20.04 -2.64 14.46
CA GLY A 714 -21.49 -2.87 14.49
C GLY A 714 -22.31 -1.86 15.28
N GLY A 715 -23.58 -2.20 15.46
CA GLY A 715 -24.53 -1.46 16.28
C GLY A 715 -24.66 -2.03 17.68
N SER A 716 -25.16 -1.20 18.58
CA SER A 716 -25.53 -1.58 19.95
C SER A 716 -27.04 -1.51 20.15
N TRP A 717 -27.54 -1.95 21.30
CA TRP A 717 -28.95 -1.88 21.66
C TRP A 717 -29.58 -0.48 21.58
N GLN A 718 -28.77 0.59 21.57
CA GLN A 718 -29.23 1.98 21.45
C GLN A 718 -29.06 2.58 20.04
N GLN A 719 -28.85 1.75 19.02
CA GLN A 719 -28.68 2.16 17.63
C GLN A 719 -29.80 1.60 16.76
N SER A 720 -30.37 2.45 15.89
CA SER A 720 -31.42 2.07 14.96
C SER A 720 -30.90 1.10 13.90
N SER A 721 -31.79 0.32 13.28
CA SER A 721 -31.45 -0.73 12.31
C SER A 721 -30.44 -0.31 11.23
N ASN A 722 -30.53 0.92 10.72
CA ASN A 722 -29.62 1.51 9.74
C ASN A 722 -28.18 1.83 10.24
N ARG A 723 -27.90 1.62 11.53
CA ARG A 723 -26.56 1.67 12.16
C ARG A 723 -26.11 0.29 12.67
N CYS A 724 -27.02 -0.66 12.81
CA CYS A 724 -26.73 -2.07 13.11
C CYS A 724 -26.26 -2.79 11.84
N ARG A 725 -25.07 -2.43 11.34
CA ARG A 725 -24.51 -2.88 10.06
C ARG A 725 -23.11 -3.45 10.23
N ALA A 726 -22.75 -4.41 9.38
CA ALA A 726 -21.38 -4.90 9.22
C ALA A 726 -20.37 -3.74 9.01
N ILE A 727 -20.64 -2.82 8.08
CA ILE A 727 -19.78 -1.63 7.82
C ILE A 727 -19.56 -0.71 9.03
N ASP A 728 -20.50 -0.63 9.98
CA ASP A 728 -20.53 0.50 10.92
C ASP A 728 -19.55 0.34 12.08
N TYR A 729 -18.26 0.55 11.81
CA TYR A 729 -17.22 0.63 12.84
C TYR A 729 -16.93 2.09 13.22
N ARG A 730 -16.42 2.30 14.45
CA ARG A 730 -16.03 3.60 14.99
C ARG A 730 -14.68 3.47 15.68
N LYS A 731 -13.73 4.37 15.40
CA LYS A 731 -12.47 4.47 16.13
C LYS A 731 -12.72 5.16 17.45
N GLU A 732 -12.41 4.48 18.55
CA GLU A 732 -12.73 4.90 19.91
C GLU A 732 -11.46 4.80 20.79
N PRO A 733 -11.29 5.64 21.84
CA PRO A 733 -10.12 5.56 22.72
C PRO A 733 -10.08 4.22 23.47
N PRO A 734 -8.91 3.55 23.64
CA PRO A 734 -8.83 2.23 24.27
C PRO A 734 -9.28 2.20 25.73
N GLY A 735 -9.20 3.33 26.44
CA GLY A 735 -9.71 3.51 27.80
C GLY A 735 -11.20 3.89 27.89
N LEU A 736 -11.94 3.89 26.78
CA LEU A 736 -13.37 4.22 26.79
C LEU A 736 -14.16 3.07 27.43
N VAL A 737 -14.92 3.39 28.48
CA VAL A 737 -15.91 2.49 29.08
C VAL A 737 -17.29 2.89 28.56
N SER A 738 -18.07 1.94 28.05
CA SER A 738 -19.37 2.22 27.41
C SER A 738 -20.42 1.14 27.71
N ILE A 739 -21.61 1.57 28.15
CA ILE A 739 -22.79 0.71 28.40
C ILE A 739 -23.38 0.06 27.14
N LYS A 740 -22.73 0.28 25.99
CA LYS A 740 -23.13 -0.13 24.65
C LYS A 740 -22.11 -1.06 24.01
N ALA A 741 -20.94 -1.22 24.64
CA ALA A 741 -19.81 -1.92 24.07
C ALA A 741 -19.39 -3.12 24.93
N GLY A 742 -19.26 -4.27 24.27
CA GLY A 742 -18.71 -5.51 24.81
C GLY A 742 -17.69 -6.08 23.82
N PHE A 743 -17.49 -7.39 23.82
CA PHE A 743 -16.57 -8.08 22.91
C PHE A 743 -16.86 -9.57 22.82
N ARG A 744 -16.53 -10.20 21.68
CA ARG A 744 -16.22 -11.63 21.58
C ARG A 744 -14.72 -11.88 21.47
N LEU A 745 -14.34 -13.14 21.62
CA LEU A 745 -12.96 -13.61 21.43
C LEU A 745 -12.79 -14.25 20.06
N VAL A 746 -11.54 -14.26 19.58
CA VAL A 746 -11.04 -15.33 18.71
C VAL A 746 -10.00 -16.17 19.45
N ARG A 747 -9.99 -17.47 19.17
CA ARG A 747 -8.97 -18.43 19.58
C ARG A 747 -8.16 -18.82 18.34
N VAL A 748 -6.88 -18.49 18.39
CA VAL A 748 -5.94 -18.55 17.27
C VAL A 748 -4.69 -19.32 17.68
N ARG A 749 -3.88 -19.79 16.73
CA ARG A 749 -2.58 -20.36 17.07
C ARG A 749 -1.64 -19.25 17.58
N ALA A 750 -0.66 -19.60 18.41
CA ALA A 750 0.31 -18.64 18.93
C ALA A 750 1.29 -18.09 17.84
N ASP A 751 1.37 -18.76 16.68
CA ASP A 751 2.20 -18.40 15.52
C ASP A 751 1.40 -17.70 14.39
N MET A 752 0.22 -17.15 14.71
CA MET A 752 -0.76 -16.62 13.76
C MET A 752 -0.50 -15.13 13.37
N PRO A 753 -0.23 -14.77 12.08
CA PRO A 753 0.20 -13.41 11.70
C PRO A 753 -0.80 -12.51 10.88
N PRO A 754 -0.43 -11.23 10.59
CA PRO A 754 -1.25 -10.13 10.00
C PRO A 754 -2.04 -10.29 8.64
N PRO A 755 -2.79 -9.25 8.19
CA PRO A 755 -3.67 -9.25 7.00
C PRO A 755 -3.02 -8.75 5.66
N GLU A 756 -3.74 -8.54 4.50
CA GLU A 756 -3.10 -8.48 3.13
C GLU A 756 -3.48 -7.41 1.95
N ILE A 757 -3.45 -6.04 1.99
CA ILE A 757 -4.09 -4.93 1.12
C ILE A 757 -3.80 -4.56 -0.45
N ARG A 758 -4.52 -4.94 -1.57
CA ARG A 758 -4.61 -4.26 -2.98
C ARG A 758 -6.00 -4.20 -3.82
N ILE A 759 -6.16 -3.57 -5.04
CA ILE A 759 -7.45 -3.23 -5.83
C ILE A 759 -7.42 -3.32 -7.44
N GLU A 760 -8.48 -3.10 -8.29
CA GLU A 760 -8.49 -2.83 -9.81
C GLU A 760 -9.65 -1.88 -10.40
N ILE A 761 -9.82 -1.58 -11.76
CA ILE A 761 -10.51 -0.40 -12.50
C ILE A 761 -11.47 -0.55 -13.86
N PRO A 762 -12.55 0.28 -14.33
CA PRO A 762 -13.69 -0.19 -15.91
C PRO A 762 -13.11 -0.40 -17.33
N PRO A 763 -13.84 -0.14 -18.45
CA PRO A 763 -13.24 0.34 -19.72
C PRO A 763 -13.21 1.87 -19.97
N GLU A 764 -14.38 2.47 -20.17
CA GLU A 764 -14.54 3.69 -20.98
C GLU A 764 -14.02 4.98 -20.33
N GLN A 765 -13.69 4.92 -19.05
CA GLN A 765 -13.26 6.08 -18.26
C GLN A 765 -11.74 6.26 -18.33
N ARG A 766 -11.03 5.32 -18.99
CA ARG A 766 -9.60 5.39 -19.32
C ARG A 766 -9.30 6.55 -20.29
N SER A 767 -9.94 6.51 -21.46
CA SER A 767 -9.51 7.30 -22.62
C SER A 767 -9.79 8.80 -22.47
N SER A 768 -10.85 9.14 -21.73
CA SER A 768 -11.18 10.54 -21.45
C SER A 768 -10.07 11.30 -20.73
N LEU A 769 -9.26 10.64 -19.90
CA LEU A 769 -8.14 11.32 -19.25
C LEU A 769 -6.74 10.94 -19.77
N GLU A 770 -6.66 10.14 -20.83
CA GLU A 770 -5.54 10.24 -21.78
C GLU A 770 -5.53 11.60 -22.46
N TRP A 771 -6.70 11.98 -22.98
CA TRP A 771 -6.82 13.11 -23.88
C TRP A 771 -6.42 14.42 -23.20
N VAL A 772 -6.78 14.59 -21.92
CA VAL A 772 -6.31 15.70 -21.06
C VAL A 772 -4.80 15.83 -21.12
N VAL A 773 -4.13 14.70 -20.92
CA VAL A 773 -2.72 14.62 -20.55
C VAL A 773 -1.85 14.69 -21.81
N LEU A 774 -2.27 14.07 -22.92
CA LEU A 774 -1.70 14.29 -24.25
C LEU A 774 -1.71 15.77 -24.66
N HIS A 775 -2.79 16.51 -24.41
CA HIS A 775 -2.95 17.90 -24.86
C HIS A 775 -2.41 18.97 -23.91
N GLY A 776 -1.86 18.57 -22.76
CA GLY A 776 -1.13 19.47 -21.86
C GLY A 776 -1.73 19.69 -20.47
N GLY A 777 -2.77 18.95 -20.06
CA GLY A 777 -3.36 19.02 -18.72
C GLY A 777 -2.64 18.15 -17.68
N ASN A 778 -3.16 18.17 -16.45
CA ASN A 778 -2.82 17.22 -15.38
C ASN A 778 -3.95 16.22 -15.19
N VAL A 779 -3.64 15.01 -14.78
CA VAL A 779 -4.64 14.10 -14.23
C VAL A 779 -4.00 13.29 -13.13
N THR A 780 -4.62 13.25 -11.98
CA THR A 780 -3.88 13.12 -10.74
C THR A 780 -4.46 11.94 -9.99
N VAL A 781 -3.77 10.81 -9.86
CA VAL A 781 -4.35 9.53 -9.42
C VAL A 781 -3.42 8.77 -8.48
N PHE A 782 -3.78 7.56 -8.13
CA PHE A 782 -3.56 7.07 -6.80
C PHE A 782 -3.10 5.61 -6.93
N VAL A 783 -1.77 5.24 -6.99
CA VAL A 783 -1.05 3.88 -7.01
C VAL A 783 -0.10 3.38 -5.84
N GLY A 784 -0.39 2.32 -5.05
CA GLY A 784 0.34 1.87 -3.83
C GLY A 784 -0.25 2.27 -2.43
N ASP A 785 0.34 3.30 -1.80
CA ASP A 785 -0.29 4.27 -0.86
C ASP A 785 0.10 5.74 -1.19
N GLN A 786 1.34 5.90 -1.68
CA GLN A 786 1.93 6.79 -2.72
C GLN A 786 1.12 7.89 -3.46
N ARG A 787 1.45 9.17 -3.19
CA ARG A 787 0.83 10.36 -3.84
C ARG A 787 1.27 10.70 -5.30
N VAL A 788 0.74 10.03 -6.35
CA VAL A 788 1.09 10.25 -7.80
C VAL A 788 0.29 11.26 -8.71
N GLU A 789 0.88 12.34 -9.25
CA GLU A 789 0.19 13.34 -10.15
C GLU A 789 0.17 12.89 -11.63
N VAL A 790 -0.05 13.74 -12.69
CA VAL A 790 0.42 13.51 -14.12
C VAL A 790 0.35 14.72 -15.15
N SER A 791 1.03 14.78 -16.33
CA SER A 791 1.55 15.95 -17.20
C SER A 791 1.49 15.88 -18.76
N PRO A 792 1.89 16.93 -19.53
CA PRO A 792 1.80 17.01 -21.00
C PRO A 792 2.50 15.89 -21.77
N GLY A 793 1.82 15.30 -22.75
CA GLY A 793 2.37 14.19 -23.52
C GLY A 793 2.39 12.90 -22.72
N GLY A 794 1.33 12.65 -21.94
CA GLY A 794 1.16 11.48 -21.09
C GLY A 794 -0.24 10.84 -21.11
N THR A 795 -0.36 9.74 -20.38
CA THR A 795 -1.41 8.70 -20.37
C THR A 795 -1.18 7.85 -19.08
N LEU A 796 -2.11 7.65 -18.05
CA LEU A 796 -2.27 7.24 -16.51
C LEU A 796 -2.08 5.72 -15.80
N PRO A 797 -2.12 5.26 -14.53
CA PRO A 797 -1.58 3.89 -13.99
C PRO A 797 -1.76 2.41 -14.66
N GLU A 798 -1.12 1.16 -14.27
CA GLU A 798 -1.29 -0.51 -14.22
C GLU A 798 -2.26 -1.71 -13.42
N GLU A 799 -3.51 -1.93 -12.68
CA GLU A 799 -4.99 -1.44 -12.21
C GLU A 799 -5.42 -0.55 -10.89
N ILE A 800 -6.42 0.44 -10.83
CA ILE A 800 -6.53 1.74 -9.93
C ILE A 800 -7.42 1.65 -8.66
N THR A 801 -7.04 2.33 -7.57
CA THR A 801 -7.94 2.71 -6.46
C THR A 801 -8.81 3.95 -6.70
N PHE A 802 -8.25 5.13 -7.05
CA PHE A 802 -8.81 6.34 -6.40
C PHE A 802 -8.51 7.80 -6.89
N LEU A 803 -8.58 8.11 -8.19
CA LEU A 803 -8.15 9.35 -8.88
C LEU A 803 -8.46 10.69 -8.18
N HIS A 804 -7.40 11.41 -7.79
CA HIS A 804 -7.47 12.74 -7.19
C HIS A 804 -8.38 13.70 -7.95
N ALA A 805 -7.96 14.01 -9.17
CA ALA A 805 -8.18 15.30 -9.79
C ALA A 805 -7.88 15.32 -11.29
N VAL A 806 -8.40 16.35 -11.98
CA VAL A 806 -8.13 16.65 -13.39
C VAL A 806 -7.87 18.14 -13.54
N ASP A 807 -6.74 18.52 -14.11
CA ASP A 807 -6.34 19.90 -14.35
C ASP A 807 -6.12 20.12 -15.85
N LEU A 808 -6.47 21.29 -16.38
CA LEU A 808 -6.33 21.63 -17.80
C LEU A 808 -5.27 22.73 -18.04
N LYS A 809 -4.48 23.09 -17.01
CA LYS A 809 -3.41 24.09 -17.05
C LYS A 809 -2.35 23.77 -18.10
N GLY A 810 -2.32 24.58 -19.15
CA GLY A 810 -1.35 24.50 -20.25
C GLY A 810 -1.92 23.99 -21.58
N ILE A 811 -3.18 23.54 -21.63
CA ILE A 811 -3.81 23.08 -22.88
C ILE A 811 -4.09 24.28 -23.80
N ARG A 812 -3.24 24.45 -24.83
CA ARG A 812 -3.28 25.61 -25.76
C ARG A 812 -4.42 25.59 -26.78
N LEU A 813 -5.08 24.44 -26.97
CA LEU A 813 -6.12 24.22 -27.99
C LEU A 813 -7.51 23.91 -27.41
N LEU A 814 -7.71 24.02 -26.10
CA LEU A 814 -8.95 23.63 -25.42
C LEU A 814 -10.15 24.45 -25.95
N ASN A 815 -11.15 23.78 -26.53
CA ASN A 815 -12.31 24.42 -27.14
C ASN A 815 -13.58 23.57 -27.03
N ALA A 816 -14.73 24.13 -27.37
CA ALA A 816 -16.04 23.49 -27.19
C ALA A 816 -16.30 22.24 -28.08
N GLU A 817 -15.42 21.96 -29.05
CA GLU A 817 -15.48 20.77 -29.91
C GLU A 817 -14.62 19.64 -29.34
N ASN A 818 -13.40 19.93 -28.89
CA ASN A 818 -12.48 18.92 -28.36
C ASN A 818 -12.65 18.62 -26.86
N VAL A 819 -13.36 19.45 -26.10
CA VAL A 819 -13.73 19.15 -24.70
C VAL A 819 -14.65 17.93 -24.58
N GLU A 820 -15.31 17.54 -25.66
CA GLU A 820 -16.19 16.36 -25.76
C GLU A 820 -15.47 15.04 -25.41
N ASN A 821 -14.15 14.97 -25.66
CA ASN A 821 -13.33 13.81 -25.31
C ASN A 821 -13.32 13.51 -23.80
N LEU A 822 -13.68 14.49 -22.96
CA LEU A 822 -13.72 14.38 -21.50
C LEU A 822 -15.05 13.80 -20.96
N ARG A 823 -16.02 13.43 -21.82
CA ARG A 823 -17.36 12.99 -21.40
C ARG A 823 -17.36 11.84 -20.40
N ASN A 824 -16.51 10.83 -20.60
CA ASN A 824 -16.45 9.63 -19.76
C ASN A 824 -15.47 9.79 -18.60
N THR A 825 -14.98 11.02 -18.32
CA THR A 825 -14.02 11.28 -17.24
C THR A 825 -14.53 10.66 -15.93
N PRO A 826 -13.76 9.80 -15.26
CA PRO A 826 -14.21 9.17 -14.03
C PRO A 826 -14.56 10.21 -12.90
N ARG A 827 -15.39 9.90 -11.88
CA ARG A 827 -15.93 10.72 -10.73
C ARG A 827 -15.02 11.75 -9.97
N VAL A 828 -14.67 12.91 -10.56
CA VAL A 828 -13.56 13.84 -10.15
C VAL A 828 -13.69 14.64 -8.85
N ARG A 829 -13.04 14.22 -7.74
CA ARG A 829 -12.96 15.03 -6.48
C ARG A 829 -12.34 16.43 -6.63
N ASN A 830 -11.31 16.68 -7.45
CA ASN A 830 -10.69 18.02 -7.54
C ASN A 830 -10.47 18.40 -9.02
N ALA A 831 -10.71 19.63 -9.44
CA ALA A 831 -10.43 20.06 -10.81
C ALA A 831 -9.82 21.45 -10.89
N VAL A 832 -9.01 21.70 -11.92
CA VAL A 832 -8.18 22.91 -12.05
C VAL A 832 -8.12 23.30 -13.54
N PHE A 833 -8.15 24.59 -13.90
CA PHE A 833 -8.26 25.08 -15.28
C PHE A 833 -7.28 26.24 -15.56
N VAL A 834 -6.20 26.33 -14.78
CA VAL A 834 -5.46 27.58 -14.59
C VAL A 834 -4.68 28.00 -15.84
N GLY A 835 -4.88 29.24 -16.30
CA GLY A 835 -4.16 29.79 -17.47
C GLY A 835 -4.42 29.06 -18.79
N ALA A 836 -5.53 28.30 -18.90
CA ALA A 836 -6.03 27.79 -20.16
C ALA A 836 -7.05 28.77 -20.77
N SER A 837 -7.26 28.72 -22.09
CA SER A 837 -8.23 29.56 -22.83
C SER A 837 -9.69 29.12 -22.61
N VAL A 838 -10.09 28.92 -21.34
CA VAL A 838 -11.45 28.53 -20.96
C VAL A 838 -12.35 29.76 -20.95
N ASP A 839 -13.38 29.72 -21.80
CA ASP A 839 -14.53 30.62 -21.79
C ASP A 839 -15.78 29.93 -21.22
N ASP A 840 -16.90 30.67 -21.19
CA ASP A 840 -18.17 30.18 -20.65
C ASP A 840 -18.71 28.94 -21.38
N LEU A 841 -18.48 28.82 -22.70
CA LEU A 841 -19.00 27.73 -23.52
C LEU A 841 -18.21 26.43 -23.28
N VAL A 842 -16.88 26.55 -23.14
CA VAL A 842 -16.00 25.44 -22.75
C VAL A 842 -16.32 24.99 -21.32
N PHE A 843 -16.46 25.93 -20.38
CA PHE A 843 -16.75 25.64 -18.97
C PHE A 843 -18.12 24.97 -18.78
N ALA A 844 -19.17 25.50 -19.41
CA ALA A 844 -20.52 24.92 -19.34
C ALA A 844 -20.56 23.46 -19.83
N ARG A 845 -19.88 23.17 -20.95
CA ARG A 845 -19.84 21.82 -21.52
C ARG A 845 -19.08 20.84 -20.62
N LEU A 846 -17.96 21.27 -20.02
CA LEU A 846 -17.22 20.49 -19.00
C LEU A 846 -18.11 20.09 -17.82
N MET A 847 -18.81 21.04 -17.21
CA MET A 847 -19.62 20.81 -16.01
C MET A 847 -20.89 19.97 -16.28
N SER A 848 -21.24 19.75 -17.54
CA SER A 848 -22.41 18.94 -17.94
C SER A 848 -22.16 17.42 -17.95
N PHE A 849 -20.92 16.96 -17.80
CA PHE A 849 -20.57 15.54 -17.97
C PHE A 849 -20.87 14.68 -16.72
N PRO A 850 -21.47 13.48 -16.85
CA PRO A 850 -21.78 12.58 -15.72
C PRO A 850 -20.55 12.18 -14.88
N GLY A 851 -19.37 12.29 -15.49
CA GLY A 851 -18.08 12.15 -14.85
C GLY A 851 -17.78 13.14 -13.73
N ILE A 852 -18.28 14.37 -13.83
CA ILE A 852 -18.05 15.40 -12.81
C ILE A 852 -19.28 15.42 -11.88
N THR A 853 -19.56 14.29 -11.22
CA THR A 853 -20.70 14.14 -10.27
C THR A 853 -20.28 13.94 -8.81
N TYR A 854 -18.99 14.15 -8.51
CA TYR A 854 -18.46 14.28 -7.14
C TYR A 854 -17.24 15.18 -7.19
N LEU A 855 -17.46 16.49 -7.29
CA LEU A 855 -16.39 17.50 -7.25
C LEU A 855 -16.37 18.11 -5.86
N SER A 856 -15.18 18.24 -5.27
CA SER A 856 -14.90 18.80 -3.95
C SER A 856 -14.08 20.10 -4.02
N ASN A 857 -13.10 20.26 -4.91
CA ASN A 857 -12.49 21.57 -5.15
C ASN A 857 -12.41 21.88 -6.64
N LEU A 858 -12.60 23.14 -7.01
CA LEU A 858 -12.45 23.65 -8.38
C LEU A 858 -11.53 24.87 -8.40
N ASN A 859 -10.62 24.99 -9.36
CA ASN A 859 -9.81 26.19 -9.57
C ASN A 859 -9.86 26.62 -11.04
N ALA A 860 -10.16 27.90 -11.32
CA ALA A 860 -10.17 28.50 -12.65
C ALA A 860 -9.46 29.88 -12.68
N GLU A 861 -8.37 30.03 -11.92
CA GLU A 861 -7.48 31.20 -11.97
C GLU A 861 -6.97 31.49 -13.39
N GLY A 862 -7.23 32.70 -13.89
CA GLY A 862 -6.90 33.13 -15.26
C GLY A 862 -7.87 32.69 -16.36
N ALA A 863 -8.95 31.97 -16.04
CA ALA A 863 -9.99 31.64 -17.04
C ALA A 863 -10.92 32.84 -17.30
N SER A 864 -11.34 33.04 -18.56
CA SER A 864 -12.20 34.16 -18.95
C SER A 864 -13.69 33.87 -18.72
N ILE A 865 -14.03 33.30 -17.56
CA ILE A 865 -15.42 32.96 -17.22
C ILE A 865 -16.21 34.13 -16.64
N SER A 866 -17.53 34.10 -16.84
CA SER A 866 -18.53 35.06 -16.36
C SER A 866 -19.60 34.40 -15.49
N ASP A 867 -20.59 35.19 -15.06
CA ASP A 867 -21.72 34.76 -14.24
C ASP A 867 -22.53 33.62 -14.86
N GLN A 868 -22.55 33.50 -16.20
CA GLN A 868 -23.29 32.44 -16.89
C GLN A 868 -22.61 31.06 -16.72
N ALA A 869 -21.28 30.99 -16.74
CA ALA A 869 -20.55 29.74 -16.51
C ALA A 869 -20.76 29.20 -15.09
N VAL A 870 -20.77 30.10 -14.10
CA VAL A 870 -20.99 29.76 -12.69
C VAL A 870 -22.36 29.12 -12.46
N ALA A 871 -23.37 29.51 -13.25
CA ALA A 871 -24.72 28.95 -13.17
C ALA A 871 -24.78 27.44 -13.43
N GLU A 872 -23.86 26.89 -14.21
CA GLU A 872 -23.83 25.45 -14.56
C GLU A 872 -23.27 24.58 -13.43
N LEU A 873 -22.57 25.15 -12.45
CA LEU A 873 -22.12 24.43 -11.25
C LEU A 873 -23.29 23.92 -10.39
N ARG A 874 -24.50 24.47 -10.54
CA ARG A 874 -25.71 24.14 -9.75
C ARG A 874 -26.06 22.65 -9.68
N HIS A 875 -25.55 21.85 -10.62
CA HIS A 875 -25.76 20.40 -10.68
C HIS A 875 -24.81 19.60 -9.76
N LEU A 876 -23.83 20.26 -9.14
CA LEU A 876 -22.80 19.70 -8.26
C LEU A 876 -23.15 19.92 -6.79
N THR A 877 -24.37 19.54 -6.38
CA THR A 877 -24.91 19.93 -5.06
C THR A 877 -24.16 19.32 -3.89
N ASP A 878 -23.71 18.07 -4.00
CA ASP A 878 -23.29 17.25 -2.86
C ASP A 878 -21.77 17.01 -2.82
N HIS A 879 -21.16 17.37 -1.68
CA HIS A 879 -19.73 17.26 -1.37
C HIS A 879 -18.78 18.18 -2.16
N PHE A 880 -19.29 19.26 -2.73
CA PHE A 880 -18.46 20.40 -3.13
C PHE A 880 -17.98 21.12 -1.85
N PHE A 881 -16.69 21.47 -1.80
CA PHE A 881 -16.02 22.05 -0.64
C PHE A 881 -15.39 23.41 -0.95
N GLY A 882 -14.76 23.59 -2.10
CA GLY A 882 -14.00 24.79 -2.46
C GLY A 882 -14.09 25.22 -3.92
N LEU A 883 -14.00 26.53 -4.15
CA LEU A 883 -13.87 27.13 -5.47
C LEU A 883 -12.78 28.23 -5.45
N ILE A 884 -11.91 28.25 -6.45
CA ILE A 884 -10.87 29.28 -6.63
C ILE A 884 -11.07 29.91 -8.01
N LEU A 885 -11.23 31.23 -8.04
CA LEU A 885 -11.32 32.05 -9.25
C LEU A 885 -10.31 33.19 -9.11
N SER A 886 -9.60 33.53 -10.18
CA SER A 886 -8.75 34.72 -10.19
C SER A 886 -8.70 35.41 -11.54
N GLU A 887 -8.66 36.73 -11.54
CA GLU A 887 -8.68 37.60 -12.74
C GLU A 887 -9.90 37.38 -13.66
N THR A 888 -10.96 36.74 -13.15
CA THR A 888 -12.17 36.40 -13.91
C THR A 888 -13.17 37.57 -13.99
N LYS A 889 -14.19 37.44 -14.85
CA LYS A 889 -15.21 38.49 -15.09
C LYS A 889 -16.41 38.42 -14.13
N ILE A 890 -16.42 37.46 -13.19
CA ILE A 890 -17.53 37.20 -12.25
C ILE A 890 -17.95 38.44 -11.45
N SER A 891 -19.26 38.63 -11.30
CA SER A 891 -19.89 39.69 -10.50
C SER A 891 -20.70 39.12 -9.33
N ALA A 892 -21.33 40.01 -8.56
CA ALA A 892 -22.29 39.64 -7.53
C ALA A 892 -23.45 38.74 -8.04
N GLU A 893 -23.85 38.85 -9.31
CA GLU A 893 -24.96 38.05 -9.86
C GLU A 893 -24.56 36.59 -10.11
N GLY A 894 -23.32 36.32 -10.50
CA GLY A 894 -22.77 34.96 -10.63
C GLY A 894 -22.69 34.25 -9.28
N LEU A 895 -22.27 34.96 -8.24
CA LEU A 895 -22.20 34.40 -6.88
C LEU A 895 -23.58 33.94 -6.36
N LYS A 896 -24.69 34.59 -6.76
CA LYS A 896 -26.05 34.14 -6.38
C LYS A 896 -26.36 32.73 -6.84
N GLN A 897 -25.76 32.29 -7.95
CA GLN A 897 -25.98 30.93 -8.48
C GLN A 897 -25.33 29.85 -7.59
N MET A 898 -24.26 30.20 -6.85
CA MET A 898 -23.56 29.29 -5.95
C MET A 898 -24.37 28.91 -4.69
N ARG A 899 -25.52 29.55 -4.43
CA ARG A 899 -26.34 29.30 -3.23
C ARG A 899 -26.81 27.86 -3.08
N TYR A 900 -26.89 27.10 -4.16
CA TYR A 900 -27.34 25.70 -4.17
C TYR A 900 -26.24 24.64 -3.93
N LEU A 901 -24.97 25.06 -3.82
CA LEU A 901 -23.81 24.16 -3.69
C LEU A 901 -23.45 23.89 -2.23
N SER A 902 -23.08 22.66 -1.84
CA SER A 902 -22.63 22.36 -0.45
C SER A 902 -21.25 22.94 -0.06
N ASN A 903 -20.70 23.88 -0.84
CA ASN A 903 -19.39 24.49 -0.63
C ASN A 903 -19.18 25.06 0.78
N HIS A 904 -17.97 24.84 1.26
CA HIS A 904 -17.45 25.34 2.53
C HIS A 904 -16.50 26.53 2.32
N GLY A 905 -16.13 26.90 1.10
CA GLY A 905 -15.46 28.17 0.84
C GLY A 905 -15.28 28.55 -0.63
N VAL A 906 -14.83 29.78 -0.84
CA VAL A 906 -14.49 30.33 -2.16
C VAL A 906 -13.38 31.38 -2.06
N LEU A 907 -12.44 31.36 -3.01
CA LEU A 907 -11.33 32.32 -3.16
C LEU A 907 -11.52 33.08 -4.48
N LEU A 908 -11.65 34.40 -4.40
CA LEU A 908 -11.88 35.34 -5.50
C LEU A 908 -10.74 36.36 -5.51
N LYS A 909 -9.70 36.12 -6.30
CA LYS A 909 -8.44 36.89 -6.28
C LYS A 909 -8.29 37.77 -7.52
N GLU A 910 -7.91 39.04 -7.39
CA GLU A 910 -7.87 40.03 -8.50
C GLU A 910 -9.19 40.16 -9.30
N CYS A 911 -10.31 39.62 -8.80
CA CYS A 911 -11.58 39.59 -9.51
C CYS A 911 -12.25 40.97 -9.39
N ARG A 912 -11.77 41.94 -10.18
CA ARG A 912 -12.14 43.37 -10.04
C ARG A 912 -13.63 43.66 -10.16
N ASN A 913 -14.44 42.76 -10.73
CA ASN A 913 -15.89 42.90 -10.78
C ASN A 913 -16.60 42.55 -9.44
N ILE A 914 -15.87 42.06 -8.44
CA ILE A 914 -16.34 41.82 -7.06
C ILE A 914 -16.17 43.09 -6.22
N ASP A 915 -17.25 43.51 -5.56
CA ASP A 915 -17.37 44.69 -4.69
C ASP A 915 -18.41 44.44 -3.57
N ASP A 916 -18.82 45.48 -2.84
CA ASP A 916 -19.74 45.37 -1.69
C ASP A 916 -21.14 44.80 -2.01
N ALA A 917 -21.54 44.72 -3.29
CA ALA A 917 -22.74 43.98 -3.68
C ALA A 917 -22.52 42.45 -3.65
N ALA A 918 -21.31 41.98 -3.90
CA ALA A 918 -20.94 40.57 -3.82
C ALA A 918 -20.92 40.05 -2.38
N CYS A 919 -20.43 40.87 -1.43
CA CYS A 919 -20.44 40.52 -0.01
C CYS A 919 -21.86 40.28 0.53
N ARG A 920 -22.84 41.11 0.14
CA ARG A 920 -24.27 40.89 0.47
C ARG A 920 -24.80 39.56 -0.05
N VAL A 921 -24.44 39.20 -1.28
CA VAL A 921 -24.83 37.90 -1.88
C VAL A 921 -24.19 36.72 -1.15
N LEU A 922 -22.93 36.84 -0.71
CA LEU A 922 -22.29 35.81 0.11
C LEU A 922 -22.94 35.72 1.51
N ALA A 923 -23.34 36.86 2.08
CA ALA A 923 -24.04 36.95 3.37
C ALA A 923 -25.45 36.30 3.35
N GLU A 924 -26.16 36.30 2.21
CA GLU A 924 -27.41 35.54 2.03
C GLU A 924 -27.23 34.01 2.23
N THR A 925 -25.98 33.50 2.23
CA THR A 925 -25.66 32.07 2.35
C THR A 925 -24.58 31.78 3.41
N PRO A 926 -24.82 32.03 4.71
CA PRO A 926 -23.80 32.12 5.76
C PRO A 926 -23.18 30.77 6.23
N ARG A 927 -23.00 29.81 5.31
CA ARG A 927 -22.37 28.50 5.55
C ARG A 927 -20.86 28.48 5.35
N TRP A 928 -20.28 29.53 4.77
CA TRP A 928 -18.86 29.61 4.42
C TRP A 928 -17.95 29.43 5.66
N VAL A 929 -16.89 28.65 5.48
CA VAL A 929 -15.81 28.34 6.43
C VAL A 929 -14.51 29.05 6.03
N TRP A 930 -14.28 29.27 4.74
CA TRP A 930 -13.21 30.14 4.25
C TRP A 930 -13.67 31.02 3.08
N LEU A 931 -13.20 32.27 3.06
CA LEU A 931 -13.43 33.24 1.99
C LEU A 931 -12.12 33.91 1.62
N GLY A 932 -11.77 33.97 0.34
CA GLY A 932 -10.67 34.82 -0.14
C GLY A 932 -11.21 35.87 -1.09
N LEU A 933 -10.75 37.10 -0.94
CA LEU A 933 -11.22 38.27 -1.69
C LEU A 933 -10.05 39.16 -2.16
N SER A 934 -8.78 38.71 -2.04
CA SER A 934 -7.61 39.57 -2.30
C SER A 934 -7.64 40.29 -3.65
N GLY A 935 -7.37 41.60 -3.66
CA GLY A 935 -7.35 42.41 -4.89
C GLY A 935 -8.73 42.64 -5.53
N THR A 936 -9.83 42.39 -4.81
CA THR A 936 -11.17 42.82 -5.22
C THR A 936 -11.46 44.26 -4.78
N ARG A 937 -12.63 44.82 -5.16
CA ARG A 937 -13.05 46.19 -4.77
C ARG A 937 -13.93 46.21 -3.50
N VAL A 938 -13.85 45.17 -2.66
CA VAL A 938 -14.59 45.11 -1.38
C VAL A 938 -14.05 46.14 -0.40
N THR A 939 -14.94 46.93 0.19
CA THR A 939 -14.65 47.95 1.21
C THR A 939 -15.13 47.50 2.59
N ASP A 940 -14.92 48.33 3.61
CA ASP A 940 -15.50 48.15 4.94
C ASP A 940 -17.01 47.91 4.93
N ALA A 941 -17.74 48.49 3.97
CA ALA A 941 -19.19 48.29 3.85
C ALA A 941 -19.53 46.85 3.41
N GLY A 942 -18.73 46.25 2.53
CA GLY A 942 -18.84 44.82 2.20
C GLY A 942 -18.42 43.91 3.34
N LEU A 943 -17.39 44.29 4.12
CA LEU A 943 -16.99 43.53 5.31
C LEU A 943 -18.10 43.48 6.37
N GLU A 944 -18.79 44.61 6.63
CA GLU A 944 -19.88 44.65 7.60
C GLU A 944 -21.03 43.69 7.27
N GLU A 945 -21.31 43.45 5.98
CA GLU A 945 -22.36 42.52 5.54
C GLU A 945 -22.01 41.04 5.83
N LEU A 946 -20.73 40.68 5.79
CA LEU A 946 -20.26 39.30 6.05
C LEU A 946 -20.38 38.87 7.53
N HIS A 947 -20.79 39.77 8.44
CA HIS A 947 -20.91 39.49 9.87
C HIS A 947 -21.83 38.30 10.21
N VAL A 948 -22.76 37.92 9.31
CA VAL A 948 -23.67 36.77 9.49
C VAL A 948 -23.00 35.41 9.28
N CYS A 949 -21.83 35.34 8.63
CA CYS A 949 -21.12 34.12 8.27
C CYS A 949 -20.44 33.44 9.48
N LYS A 950 -21.19 33.07 10.53
CA LYS A 950 -20.66 32.58 11.82
C LYS A 950 -19.86 31.27 11.76
N LYS A 951 -19.82 30.59 10.60
CA LYS A 951 -18.98 29.41 10.36
C LYS A 951 -17.58 29.74 9.82
N LEU A 952 -17.31 31.00 9.48
CA LEU A 952 -16.06 31.44 8.88
C LEU A 952 -14.90 31.29 9.88
N VAL A 953 -13.85 30.57 9.46
CA VAL A 953 -12.62 30.29 10.21
C VAL A 953 -11.42 31.03 9.60
N ALA A 954 -11.47 31.36 8.30
CA ALA A 954 -10.49 32.22 7.65
C ALA A 954 -11.13 33.17 6.64
N ILE A 955 -10.67 34.43 6.58
CA ILE A 955 -10.93 35.33 5.46
C ILE A 955 -9.68 36.12 5.06
N ASP A 956 -9.41 36.16 3.76
CA ASP A 956 -8.35 36.98 3.13
C ASP A 956 -8.98 38.17 2.40
N VAL A 957 -8.52 39.39 2.73
CA VAL A 957 -8.88 40.66 2.08
C VAL A 957 -7.64 41.51 1.76
N VAL A 958 -6.48 40.88 1.55
CA VAL A 958 -5.21 41.54 1.17
C VAL A 958 -5.39 42.33 -0.13
N ARG A 959 -4.92 43.58 -0.19
CA ARG A 959 -5.03 44.51 -1.32
C ARG A 959 -6.47 44.86 -1.72
N CYS A 960 -7.42 44.75 -0.78
CA CYS A 960 -8.77 45.31 -0.91
C CYS A 960 -8.82 46.74 -0.33
N PRO A 961 -9.73 47.62 -0.79
CA PRO A 961 -9.95 48.95 -0.22
C PRO A 961 -10.68 48.93 1.16
N VAL A 962 -10.15 48.14 2.10
CA VAL A 962 -10.62 47.98 3.48
C VAL A 962 -9.72 48.75 4.46
N THR A 963 -10.25 49.11 5.62
CA THR A 963 -9.51 49.78 6.70
C THR A 963 -9.37 48.88 7.92
N GLU A 964 -8.41 49.20 8.79
CA GLU A 964 -8.27 48.57 10.10
C GLU A 964 -9.58 48.60 10.91
N GLY A 965 -10.39 49.65 10.73
CA GLY A 965 -11.68 49.81 11.40
C GLY A 965 -12.71 48.76 10.95
N GLY A 966 -12.88 48.56 9.64
CA GLY A 966 -13.76 47.52 9.10
C GLY A 966 -13.28 46.12 9.43
N VAL A 967 -11.97 45.86 9.27
CA VAL A 967 -11.38 44.55 9.58
C VAL A 967 -11.52 44.19 11.07
N ARG A 968 -11.25 45.13 11.99
CA ARG A 968 -11.48 44.91 13.44
C ARG A 968 -12.96 44.72 13.80
N LYS A 969 -13.88 45.42 13.14
CA LYS A 969 -15.34 45.19 13.31
C LYS A 969 -15.73 43.77 12.89
N LEU A 970 -15.25 43.30 11.74
CA LEU A 970 -15.54 41.96 11.25
C LEU A 970 -14.95 40.88 12.17
N ALA A 971 -13.72 41.05 12.65
CA ALA A 971 -13.10 40.16 13.64
C ALA A 971 -13.90 40.10 14.95
N ALA A 972 -14.39 41.24 15.45
CA ALA A 972 -15.24 41.28 16.65
C ALA A 972 -16.60 40.58 16.43
N ALA A 973 -17.15 40.63 15.21
CA ALA A 973 -18.38 39.93 14.85
C ALA A 973 -18.18 38.43 14.56
N LEU A 974 -16.99 38.02 14.13
CA LEU A 974 -16.59 36.65 13.80
C LEU A 974 -15.35 36.24 14.62
N PRO A 975 -15.43 36.14 15.96
CA PRO A 975 -14.26 35.97 16.83
C PRO A 975 -13.52 34.64 16.67
N ARG A 976 -14.06 33.68 15.91
CA ARG A 976 -13.40 32.41 15.56
C ARG A 976 -12.74 32.42 14.17
N CYS A 977 -12.80 33.55 13.47
CA CYS A 977 -12.24 33.73 12.14
C CYS A 977 -10.87 34.40 12.20
N ARG A 978 -9.88 33.79 11.56
CA ARG A 978 -8.62 34.44 11.21
C ARG A 978 -8.89 35.43 10.08
N ILE A 979 -8.32 36.64 10.14
CA ILE A 979 -8.44 37.64 9.06
C ILE A 979 -7.06 38.06 8.58
N GLU A 980 -6.79 37.86 7.29
CA GLU A 980 -5.59 38.33 6.60
C GLU A 980 -5.93 39.57 5.79
N TRP A 981 -5.16 40.65 5.93
CA TRP A 981 -5.34 41.93 5.25
C TRP A 981 -4.00 42.66 5.13
N ASP A 982 -3.95 43.84 4.50
CA ASP A 982 -2.70 44.57 4.25
C ASP A 982 -1.93 44.98 5.53
N GLY A 983 -2.59 45.03 6.69
CA GLY A 983 -1.96 45.21 8.00
C GLY A 983 -1.52 43.91 8.69
N GLY A 984 -1.52 42.77 7.98
CA GLY A 984 -1.11 41.46 8.49
C GLY A 984 -2.28 40.58 8.91
N PHE A 985 -2.10 39.81 9.98
CA PHE A 985 -3.07 38.81 10.46
C PHE A 985 -3.74 39.25 11.76
N ILE A 986 -5.06 39.09 11.84
CA ILE A 986 -5.80 39.00 13.10
C ILE A 986 -6.11 37.52 13.34
N GLU A 987 -5.54 36.95 14.40
CA GLU A 987 -5.79 35.56 14.79
C GLU A 987 -7.14 35.38 15.50
N PRO A 988 -7.76 34.18 15.46
CA PRO A 988 -8.98 33.88 16.19
C PRO A 988 -8.82 34.13 17.70
N VAL A 989 -9.86 34.69 18.32
CA VAL A 989 -9.94 34.85 19.78
C VAL A 989 -10.19 33.47 20.41
N SER A 990 -9.23 32.99 21.19
CA SER A 990 -9.30 31.68 21.86
C SER A 990 -10.42 31.64 22.90
N GLY A 991 -11.52 30.97 22.54
CA GLY A 991 -12.63 30.68 23.45
C GLY A 991 -12.33 29.52 24.40
N LYS A 992 -12.90 29.59 25.60
CA LYS A 992 -13.10 28.42 26.47
C LYS A 992 -14.19 27.49 25.91
#